data_AF-A0A1J5X416-F1
#
_entry.id   AF-A0A1J5X416-F1
#
_cell.length_a   1.000
_cell.length_b   1.000
_cell.length_c   1.000
_cell.angle_alpha   90.00
_cell.angle_beta   90.00
_cell.angle_gamma   90.00
#
_symmetry.space_group_name_H-M   'P 1'
#
loop_
_entity.id
_entity.type
_entity.pdbx_description
1 polymer ?
#
loop_
_entity_poly.entity_id
_entity_poly.type
_entity_poly.pdbx_seq_one_letter_code
_entity_poly.pdbx_strand_id
1 'polypeptide(L)'
;MATEATKTLKLGNTLFVFTDRGIFLIPEGEYSHFQQDKEGYTCLKRKHLSEVTDRDVGRLICIVCHGEAELEDFVSPLCRQMHFVLCKECVEYLKGRTDKREIFCPYCKEKRGDKAYQEEILGILFSFMPHQTLQYLELRPDTEVKAATRLTRETKVVLSNIAVSYALFFGLMSKTTVTIRNRISLFDHDNSLDCCLEELDARTYNAPRFCFDGYTDEDMKQIHENIKTTPKKSIRFSARKITAVEAGISVLLKLSGSVDGHVSDLLLESSTKEHIEEILETESHLAWIGRAEKLTLTERAMEMLPALRFHEENKIREIILRVYDPEHITEILNTENSSVSVGAVKKLSLYDDALEILPKICFREGSEIESLVLDSDFHDCVAEILKTENNSLWVGRVRWLELRGYAVGIFPKLRTHEENVMEELELKAFSSEEISELLEKENNSIWIGKVRFLILEGYALEMLPRLRIHEENVMERLFLSADKAEHLTEILREENNSIWIRKIKSLVLRWHAIGILPKLKIHDEDVMEVLRLYPDKAEHLTEILKTENKNILVWIGKAKTLDLGWYAAGILPKLGIHEENMMEELVLSANRSEQISGILKMKNKSIRIGKVKFLRIYNGALEILSRLRMHGENMMEELELGADEPEQISGILRMKNKSIGIGKVKKLELYNCAVEILPKFGLSEENEIEKLVLDVGVSTHLTEIFKIKNKNGWLRKVKSLELKDYAIGILPKLGIHEENMIEEFGLSTEEDEHITEILKTENKDILAWVGKVRRLKLENSAIEILHKLIMHEENAIEELVLSADYTEEISRILKTENKNIWGWIGRMKRLELENRVLEILPKLKLHDENVMEELVLSAGYLENISEILKMDNNSLWIGRVKRLELEGYALGILPKLKLHDENVMEELKLDAGWPEHITEILKIENSSIWIGRVNRLRLEDNAVGTLPKLKFHEENVMEELKLDADEPEHITEILKEENGSIWVGKAKNLILNKYAVEALPKLGIHGENVMEEFGLSVDYPGEMSEILKMDNSSIWVGKVRKISLEGHAEKIKDRLEFTLIPNK
;
A
#
# COMPACT_ATOMS: atom_id res chain seq x y z
N MET A 1 -11.76 -4.69 20.33
CA MET A 1 -10.87 -5.80 19.93
C MET A 1 -11.40 -7.08 20.54
N ALA A 2 -11.42 -8.19 19.79
CA ALA A 2 -11.93 -9.48 20.27
C ALA A 2 -11.04 -10.00 21.41
N THR A 3 -11.65 -10.29 22.56
CA THR A 3 -10.98 -10.77 23.77
C THR A 3 -10.63 -12.25 23.61
N GLU A 4 -9.42 -12.51 23.09
CA GLU A 4 -8.84 -13.85 22.89
C GLU A 4 -9.05 -14.77 24.11
N ALA A 5 -9.38 -16.01 23.78
CA ALA A 5 -9.58 -17.13 24.71
C ALA A 5 -8.34 -17.37 25.59
N THR A 6 -8.55 -18.06 26.71
CA THR A 6 -7.57 -18.46 27.74
C THR A 6 -6.11 -18.45 27.23
N LYS A 7 -5.32 -17.45 27.64
CA LYS A 7 -3.92 -17.30 27.22
C LYS A 7 -3.16 -18.56 27.66
N THR A 8 -2.78 -19.43 26.73
CA THR A 8 -1.84 -20.52 26.96
C THR A 8 -0.55 -20.14 26.25
N LEU A 9 0.58 -20.10 26.97
CA LEU A 9 1.87 -19.69 26.40
C LEU A 9 2.81 -20.89 26.36
N LYS A 10 3.58 -21.05 25.27
CA LYS A 10 4.48 -22.20 25.07
C LYS A 10 5.93 -21.85 25.39
N LEU A 11 6.66 -22.78 26.01
CA LEU A 11 8.11 -22.75 26.22
C LEU A 11 8.67 -24.15 26.02
N GLY A 12 9.34 -24.42 24.89
CA GLY A 12 9.81 -25.75 24.54
C GLY A 12 8.66 -26.76 24.58
N ASN A 13 8.81 -27.85 25.34
CA ASN A 13 7.74 -28.85 25.54
C ASN A 13 6.85 -28.55 26.76
N THR A 14 6.84 -27.32 27.29
CA THR A 14 6.02 -26.93 28.45
C THR A 14 5.04 -25.83 28.09
N LEU A 15 3.80 -25.96 28.57
CA LEU A 15 2.73 -24.98 28.38
C LEU A 15 2.40 -24.30 29.71
N PHE A 16 2.35 -22.97 29.69
CA PHE A 16 1.88 -22.12 30.79
C PHE A 16 0.41 -21.82 30.59
N VAL A 17 -0.43 -22.33 31.48
CA VAL A 17 -1.88 -22.16 31.44
C VAL A 17 -2.31 -21.25 32.58
N PHE A 18 -2.85 -20.08 32.25
CA PHE A 18 -3.29 -19.08 33.23
C PHE A 18 -4.73 -19.35 33.67
N THR A 19 -4.96 -19.36 34.97
CA THR A 19 -6.28 -19.57 35.59
C THR A 19 -6.58 -18.49 36.62
N ASP A 20 -7.82 -18.42 37.10
CA ASP A 20 -8.23 -17.53 38.19
C ASP A 20 -7.38 -17.76 39.46
N ARG A 21 -7.05 -19.03 39.77
CA ARG A 21 -6.38 -19.45 41.02
C ARG A 21 -4.87 -19.67 40.96
N GLY A 22 -4.21 -19.35 39.84
CA GLY A 22 -2.76 -19.55 39.68
C GLY A 22 -2.35 -19.92 38.25
N ILE A 23 -1.12 -20.39 38.09
CA ILE A 23 -0.57 -20.79 36.79
C ILE A 23 -0.23 -22.27 36.83
N PHE A 24 -0.58 -23.03 35.80
CA PHE A 24 -0.15 -24.42 35.65
C PHE A 24 0.92 -24.53 34.55
N LEU A 25 2.04 -25.18 34.86
CA LEU A 25 3.07 -25.60 33.90
C LEU A 25 2.82 -27.06 33.57
N ILE A 26 2.64 -27.37 32.30
CA ILE A 26 2.17 -28.68 31.86
C ILE A 26 3.06 -29.18 30.72
N PRO A 27 3.59 -30.40 30.79
CA PRO A 27 4.28 -30.99 29.64
C PRO A 27 3.32 -31.07 28.44
N GLU A 28 3.76 -30.72 27.24
CA GLU A 28 2.94 -30.72 26.01
C GLU A 28 2.29 -32.09 25.76
N GLY A 29 3.01 -33.17 26.07
CA GLY A 29 2.49 -34.53 26.02
C GLY A 29 1.31 -34.79 26.98
N GLU A 30 1.30 -34.20 28.17
CA GLU A 30 0.19 -34.29 29.13
C GLU A 30 -0.97 -33.35 28.77
N TYR A 31 -0.66 -32.21 28.15
CA TYR A 31 -1.68 -31.29 27.65
C TYR A 31 -2.51 -31.87 26.50
N SER A 32 -1.99 -32.87 25.77
CA SER A 32 -2.75 -33.64 24.76
C SER A 32 -4.00 -34.35 25.32
N HIS A 33 -4.13 -34.45 26.65
CA HIS A 33 -5.31 -34.96 27.34
C HIS A 33 -6.42 -33.91 27.51
N PHE A 34 -6.15 -32.66 27.12
CA PHE A 34 -7.10 -31.57 27.03
C PHE A 34 -7.40 -31.22 25.58
N GLN A 35 -8.63 -30.84 25.31
CA GLN A 35 -9.02 -30.26 24.03
C GLN A 35 -9.86 -29.02 24.29
N GLN A 36 -9.42 -27.87 23.78
CA GLN A 36 -10.16 -26.62 23.81
C GLN A 36 -10.61 -26.27 22.38
N ASP A 37 -11.88 -25.96 22.19
CA ASP A 37 -12.42 -25.59 20.88
C ASP A 37 -12.60 -24.07 20.71
N LYS A 38 -12.85 -23.64 19.46
CA LYS A 38 -13.04 -22.23 19.09
C LYS A 38 -14.25 -21.55 19.76
N GLU A 39 -15.14 -22.31 20.41
CA GLU A 39 -16.30 -21.81 21.14
C GLU A 39 -16.13 -21.88 22.67
N GLY A 40 -14.94 -22.28 23.14
CA GLY A 40 -14.52 -22.19 24.54
C GLY A 40 -14.80 -23.43 25.40
N TYR A 41 -15.22 -24.57 24.84
CA TYR A 41 -15.40 -25.79 25.63
C TYR A 41 -14.07 -26.43 25.96
N THR A 42 -13.80 -26.61 27.25
CA THR A 42 -12.65 -27.37 27.74
C THR A 42 -13.07 -28.80 28.06
N CYS A 43 -12.46 -29.76 27.38
CA CYS A 43 -12.68 -31.19 27.56
C CYS A 43 -11.41 -31.86 28.14
N LEU A 44 -11.59 -32.83 29.03
CA LEU A 44 -10.52 -33.65 29.62
C LEU A 44 -10.88 -35.14 29.47
N LYS A 45 -9.88 -36.00 29.26
CA LYS A 45 -10.09 -37.46 29.26
C LYS A 45 -10.61 -37.95 30.62
N ARG A 46 -11.68 -38.76 30.63
CA ARG A 46 -12.38 -39.23 31.85
C ARG A 46 -11.43 -39.88 32.88
N LYS A 47 -10.41 -40.62 32.45
CA LYS A 47 -9.45 -41.30 33.36
C LYS A 47 -8.76 -40.37 34.36
N HIS A 48 -8.66 -39.08 34.08
CA HIS A 48 -8.08 -38.10 35.01
C HIS A 48 -9.09 -37.58 36.05
N LEU A 49 -10.35 -37.98 35.95
CA LEU A 49 -11.42 -37.63 36.90
C LEU A 49 -11.75 -38.78 37.87
N SER A 50 -11.29 -40.01 37.60
CA SER A 50 -11.68 -41.20 38.37
C SER A 50 -10.98 -41.36 39.73
N GLU A 51 -9.92 -40.62 40.01
CA GLU A 51 -9.11 -40.80 41.23
C GLU A 51 -9.52 -39.91 42.42
N VAL A 52 -10.48 -38.99 42.28
CA VAL A 52 -10.64 -37.86 43.23
C VAL A 52 -11.96 -37.79 44.02
N THR A 53 -12.89 -38.75 43.96
CA THR A 53 -14.14 -38.63 44.75
C THR A 53 -14.47 -39.82 45.64
N ASP A 54 -14.37 -39.58 46.96
CA ASP A 54 -14.87 -40.40 48.07
C ASP A 54 -16.41 -40.34 48.20
N ARG A 55 -17.13 -40.31 47.07
CA ARG A 55 -18.61 -40.35 47.01
C ARG A 55 -19.05 -41.20 45.83
N ASP A 56 -20.08 -42.02 46.03
CA ASP A 56 -20.73 -42.93 45.09
C ASP A 56 -21.18 -42.28 43.75
N VAL A 57 -20.24 -41.90 42.90
CA VAL A 57 -20.45 -41.42 41.53
C VAL A 57 -19.62 -42.28 40.58
N GLY A 58 -19.76 -43.60 40.70
CA GLY A 58 -19.04 -44.57 39.85
C GLY A 58 -19.36 -44.46 38.34
N ARG A 59 -20.25 -43.55 37.91
CA ARG A 59 -20.67 -43.38 36.52
C ARG A 59 -20.78 -41.89 36.16
N LEU A 60 -19.78 -41.34 35.47
CA LEU A 60 -19.90 -40.01 34.84
C LEU A 60 -20.73 -40.14 33.57
N ILE A 61 -21.96 -39.63 33.61
CA ILE A 61 -22.95 -39.76 32.54
C ILE A 61 -23.06 -38.46 31.75
N CYS A 62 -23.09 -38.57 30.42
CA CYS A 62 -23.39 -37.43 29.57
C CYS A 62 -24.88 -37.04 29.70
N ILE A 63 -25.19 -35.76 29.98
CA ILE A 63 -26.59 -35.35 30.18
C ILE A 63 -27.46 -35.47 28.91
N VAL A 64 -26.84 -35.49 27.73
CA VAL A 64 -27.56 -35.47 26.44
C VAL A 64 -27.84 -36.87 25.93
N CYS A 65 -26.82 -37.72 25.78
CA CYS A 65 -27.01 -39.08 25.31
C CYS A 65 -27.32 -40.08 26.43
N HIS A 66 -27.20 -39.67 27.70
CA HIS A 66 -27.26 -40.54 28.88
C HIS A 66 -26.29 -41.73 28.84
N GLY A 67 -25.31 -41.69 27.91
CA GLY A 67 -24.22 -42.64 27.81
C GLY A 67 -23.21 -42.42 28.93
N GLU A 68 -22.68 -43.52 29.43
CA GLU A 68 -21.53 -43.50 30.32
C GLU A 68 -20.26 -43.32 29.48
N ALA A 69 -19.43 -42.32 29.81
CA ALA A 69 -18.21 -42.06 29.05
C ALA A 69 -17.13 -43.11 29.37
N GLU A 70 -16.44 -43.69 28.39
CA GLU A 70 -15.32 -44.60 28.65
C GLU A 70 -14.11 -43.84 29.23
N LEU A 71 -13.14 -44.55 29.82
CA LEU A 71 -11.97 -43.93 30.47
C LEU A 71 -11.12 -43.05 29.52
N GLU A 72 -11.09 -43.39 28.23
CA GLU A 72 -10.36 -42.61 27.21
C GLU A 72 -11.21 -41.52 26.54
N ASP A 73 -12.50 -41.42 26.88
CA ASP A 73 -13.40 -40.42 26.29
C ASP A 73 -13.15 -39.02 26.84
N PHE A 74 -13.23 -38.03 25.96
CA PHE A 74 -13.20 -36.62 26.33
C PHE A 74 -14.55 -36.16 26.86
N VAL A 75 -14.53 -35.59 28.07
CA VAL A 75 -15.72 -35.09 28.76
C VAL A 75 -15.54 -33.64 29.20
N SER A 76 -16.60 -32.85 29.08
CA SER A 76 -16.65 -31.46 29.57
C SER A 76 -17.64 -31.31 30.73
N PRO A 77 -17.27 -30.72 31.88
CA PRO A 77 -18.18 -30.51 33.01
C PRO A 77 -19.35 -29.58 32.69
N LEU A 78 -20.52 -29.88 33.28
CA LEU A 78 -21.69 -29.01 33.27
C LEU A 78 -21.82 -28.11 34.50
N CYS A 79 -21.11 -28.41 35.59
CA CYS A 79 -21.06 -27.59 36.79
C CYS A 79 -19.74 -27.80 37.55
N ARG A 80 -19.41 -26.88 38.48
CA ARG A 80 -18.21 -26.95 39.35
C ARG A 80 -18.13 -28.24 40.17
N GLN A 81 -19.28 -28.80 40.53
CA GLN A 81 -19.43 -30.04 41.29
C GLN A 81 -19.49 -31.30 40.41
N MET A 82 -19.35 -31.15 39.09
CA MET A 82 -19.33 -32.24 38.09
C MET A 82 -20.51 -33.22 38.18
N HIS A 83 -21.71 -32.76 38.54
CA HIS A 83 -22.90 -33.63 38.62
C HIS A 83 -23.23 -34.31 37.28
N PHE A 84 -22.93 -33.66 36.16
CA PHE A 84 -23.04 -34.21 34.81
C PHE A 84 -21.88 -33.72 33.94
N VAL A 85 -21.63 -34.45 32.86
CA VAL A 85 -20.68 -34.07 31.82
C VAL A 85 -21.35 -34.02 30.44
N LEU A 86 -20.63 -33.55 29.43
CA LEU A 86 -20.94 -33.77 28.02
C LEU A 86 -19.84 -34.61 27.38
N CYS A 87 -20.22 -35.68 26.68
CA CYS A 87 -19.28 -36.38 25.80
C CYS A 87 -19.04 -35.56 24.53
N LYS A 88 -17.91 -35.83 23.87
CA LYS A 88 -17.47 -35.11 22.67
C LYS A 88 -18.53 -35.09 21.57
N GLU A 89 -19.16 -36.23 21.27
CA GLU A 89 -20.18 -36.33 20.22
C GLU A 89 -21.38 -35.44 20.53
N CYS A 90 -21.76 -35.35 21.81
CA CYS A 90 -22.86 -34.49 22.24
C CYS A 90 -22.46 -33.01 22.20
N VAL A 91 -21.20 -32.66 22.50
CA VAL A 91 -20.70 -31.30 22.31
C VAL A 91 -20.79 -30.91 20.83
N GLU A 92 -20.26 -31.74 19.92
CA GLU A 92 -20.32 -31.48 18.47
C GLU A 92 -21.76 -31.44 17.93
N TYR A 93 -22.62 -32.33 18.39
CA TYR A 93 -24.04 -32.34 18.03
C TYR A 93 -24.77 -31.06 18.47
N LEU A 94 -24.45 -30.51 19.64
CA LEU A 94 -25.05 -29.26 20.11
C LEU A 94 -24.59 -28.06 19.30
N LYS A 95 -23.37 -28.08 18.74
CA LYS A 95 -22.86 -27.02 17.86
C LYS A 95 -23.61 -26.91 16.54
N GLY A 96 -24.04 -28.04 15.98
CA GLY A 96 -24.75 -28.07 14.69
C GLY A 96 -26.22 -27.61 14.73
N ARG A 97 -26.74 -27.21 15.91
CA ARG A 97 -28.15 -26.83 16.08
C ARG A 97 -28.35 -25.33 15.82
N THR A 98 -29.42 -25.01 15.08
CA THR A 98 -29.87 -23.63 14.83
C THR A 98 -30.62 -23.00 16.01
N ASP A 99 -31.21 -23.80 16.92
CA ASP A 99 -31.88 -23.35 18.14
C ASP A 99 -30.94 -23.51 19.36
N LYS A 100 -30.30 -22.40 19.79
CA LYS A 100 -29.24 -22.36 20.82
C LYS A 100 -29.80 -22.35 22.26
N ARG A 101 -30.62 -23.34 22.63
CA ARG A 101 -31.09 -23.45 24.03
C ARG A 101 -29.95 -23.90 24.94
N GLU A 102 -29.64 -23.11 25.97
CA GLU A 102 -28.59 -23.40 26.95
C GLU A 102 -28.92 -24.65 27.78
N ILE A 103 -27.92 -25.52 27.93
CA ILE A 103 -27.98 -26.70 28.81
C ILE A 103 -27.40 -26.30 30.16
N PHE A 104 -28.18 -26.52 31.22
CA PHE A 104 -27.76 -26.30 32.61
C PHE A 104 -27.71 -27.62 33.37
N CYS A 105 -26.84 -27.68 34.38
CA CYS A 105 -26.87 -28.76 35.36
C CYS A 105 -28.19 -28.70 36.16
N PRO A 106 -29.05 -29.74 36.16
CA PRO A 106 -30.32 -29.74 36.88
C PRO A 106 -30.19 -29.51 38.40
N TYR A 107 -29.05 -29.93 38.97
CA TYR A 107 -28.77 -29.82 40.40
C TYR A 107 -28.30 -28.43 40.85
N CYS A 108 -27.41 -27.78 40.08
CA CYS A 108 -26.83 -26.48 40.46
C CYS A 108 -27.47 -25.29 39.76
N LYS A 109 -28.15 -25.51 38.63
CA LYS A 109 -28.66 -24.45 37.72
C LYS A 109 -27.60 -23.39 37.36
N GLU A 110 -26.32 -23.76 37.36
CA GLU A 110 -25.23 -22.86 36.96
C GLU A 110 -25.41 -22.47 35.49
N LYS A 111 -25.40 -21.16 35.21
CA LYS A 111 -25.39 -20.62 33.85
C LYS A 111 -24.09 -21.00 33.16
N ARG A 112 -24.19 -21.39 31.89
CA ARG A 112 -23.06 -21.80 31.07
C ARG A 112 -22.82 -20.73 30.00
N GLY A 113 -21.59 -20.24 29.87
CA GLY A 113 -21.20 -19.41 28.72
C GLY A 113 -20.49 -18.09 29.04
N ASP A 114 -20.35 -17.70 30.30
CA ASP A 114 -19.49 -16.56 30.64
C ASP A 114 -18.01 -16.99 30.69
N LYS A 115 -17.10 -16.12 30.24
CA LYS A 115 -15.65 -16.37 30.15
C LYS A 115 -15.05 -16.70 31.52
N ALA A 116 -15.47 -15.97 32.56
CA ALA A 116 -15.03 -16.21 33.94
C ALA A 116 -15.39 -17.62 34.43
N TYR A 117 -16.55 -18.15 34.01
CA TYR A 117 -16.97 -19.51 34.33
C TYR A 117 -16.08 -20.56 33.65
N GLN A 118 -15.69 -20.34 32.39
CA GLN A 118 -14.81 -21.26 31.68
C GLN A 118 -13.38 -21.26 32.26
N GLU A 119 -12.85 -20.09 32.63
CA GLU A 119 -11.53 -19.99 33.29
C GLU A 119 -11.52 -20.72 34.64
N GLU A 120 -12.59 -20.60 35.43
CA GLU A 120 -12.71 -21.32 36.70
C GLU A 120 -12.86 -22.84 36.50
N ILE A 121 -13.66 -23.28 35.53
CA ILE A 121 -13.81 -24.71 35.19
C ILE A 121 -12.48 -25.30 34.71
N LEU A 122 -11.70 -24.54 33.94
CA LEU A 122 -10.38 -24.94 33.48
C LEU A 122 -9.42 -25.09 34.66
N GLY A 123 -9.40 -24.15 35.62
CA GLY A 123 -8.66 -24.27 36.88
C GLY A 123 -9.08 -25.48 37.74
N ILE A 124 -10.39 -25.78 37.78
CA ILE A 124 -10.93 -26.97 38.46
C ILE A 124 -10.45 -28.25 37.76
N LEU A 125 -10.52 -28.32 36.44
CA LEU A 125 -10.06 -29.48 35.66
C LEU A 125 -8.56 -29.75 35.86
N PHE A 126 -7.72 -28.71 35.85
CA PHE A 126 -6.29 -28.83 36.14
C PHE A 126 -6.02 -29.27 37.59
N SER A 127 -6.87 -28.89 38.54
CA SER A 127 -6.73 -29.32 39.93
C SER A 127 -6.98 -30.82 40.15
N PHE A 128 -7.68 -31.50 39.23
CA PHE A 128 -7.94 -32.93 39.33
C PHE A 128 -6.80 -33.80 38.80
N MET A 129 -5.90 -33.22 37.99
CA MET A 129 -4.71 -33.96 37.60
C MET A 129 -3.74 -34.09 38.77
N PRO A 130 -2.95 -35.17 38.84
CA PRO A 130 -1.79 -35.24 39.72
C PRO A 130 -0.85 -34.08 39.42
N HIS A 131 -0.72 -33.13 40.36
CA HIS A 131 0.15 -31.99 40.20
C HIS A 131 0.94 -31.71 41.47
N GLN A 132 2.12 -31.10 41.31
CA GLN A 132 2.94 -30.64 42.42
C GLN A 132 2.89 -29.12 42.49
N THR A 133 2.76 -28.55 43.69
CA THR A 133 2.86 -27.10 43.88
C THR A 133 4.32 -26.73 44.14
N LEU A 134 4.91 -25.89 43.29
CA LEU A 134 6.28 -25.41 43.50
C LEU A 134 6.29 -24.24 44.48
N GLN A 135 7.23 -24.29 45.42
CA GLN A 135 7.53 -23.13 46.28
C GLN A 135 8.55 -22.18 45.63
N TYR A 136 9.35 -22.69 44.70
CA TYR A 136 10.42 -21.95 44.02
C TYR A 136 10.55 -22.40 42.57
N LEU A 137 10.70 -21.45 41.64
CA LEU A 137 10.98 -21.68 40.22
C LEU A 137 12.02 -20.66 39.75
N GLU A 138 13.13 -21.12 39.18
CA GLU A 138 14.04 -20.25 38.42
C GLU A 138 13.73 -20.45 36.94
N LEU A 139 13.18 -19.42 36.28
CA LEU A 139 12.78 -19.53 34.88
C LEU A 139 14.01 -19.36 33.98
N ARG A 140 14.15 -20.30 33.06
CA ARG A 140 15.16 -20.36 32.00
C ARG A 140 14.52 -20.81 30.69
N PRO A 141 15.12 -20.54 29.52
CA PRO A 141 14.57 -20.95 28.23
C PRO A 141 14.44 -22.48 28.07
N ASP A 142 15.27 -23.24 28.77
CA ASP A 142 15.24 -24.71 28.86
C ASP A 142 14.38 -25.24 30.02
N THR A 143 13.50 -24.41 30.61
CA THR A 143 12.63 -24.84 31.72
C THR A 143 11.61 -25.84 31.22
N GLU A 144 11.78 -27.09 31.63
CA GLU A 144 10.81 -28.15 31.39
C GLU A 144 10.32 -28.76 32.70
N VAL A 145 9.02 -29.03 32.77
CA VAL A 145 8.43 -29.84 33.85
C VAL A 145 8.21 -31.26 33.35
N LYS A 146 8.42 -32.25 34.22
CA LYS A 146 8.20 -33.67 33.89
C LYS A 146 6.76 -34.14 34.16
N ALA A 147 6.00 -33.36 34.91
CA ALA A 147 4.61 -33.59 35.26
C ALA A 147 3.92 -32.25 35.53
N ALA A 148 2.59 -32.20 35.42
CA ALA A 148 1.80 -31.00 35.72
C ALA A 148 2.20 -30.35 37.07
N THR A 149 2.45 -29.05 37.03
CA THR A 149 3.01 -28.29 38.15
C THR A 149 2.24 -27.00 38.35
N ARG A 150 1.90 -26.64 39.59
CA ARG A 150 1.13 -25.43 39.92
C ARG A 150 2.02 -24.36 40.55
N LEU A 151 1.89 -23.13 40.07
CA LEU A 151 2.40 -21.90 40.70
C LEU A 151 1.25 -21.13 41.35
N THR A 152 1.49 -20.69 42.57
CA THR A 152 0.57 -19.87 43.37
C THR A 152 1.25 -18.56 43.75
N ARG A 153 0.55 -17.67 44.46
CA ARG A 153 1.10 -16.37 44.86
C ARG A 153 2.28 -16.50 45.84
N GLU A 154 2.29 -17.59 46.61
CA GLU A 154 3.38 -17.96 47.51
C GLU A 154 4.59 -18.55 46.78
N THR A 155 4.43 -18.96 45.51
CA THR A 155 5.55 -19.45 44.70
C THR A 155 6.49 -18.31 44.35
N LYS A 156 7.78 -18.48 44.68
CA LYS A 156 8.83 -17.54 44.29
C LYS A 156 9.37 -17.88 42.90
N VAL A 157 9.18 -16.99 41.93
CA VAL A 157 9.72 -17.11 40.58
C VAL A 157 10.93 -16.18 40.41
N VAL A 158 12.06 -16.70 39.95
CA VAL A 158 13.28 -15.92 39.71
C VAL A 158 13.54 -15.79 38.22
N LEU A 159 13.70 -14.55 37.74
CA LEU A 159 14.05 -14.21 36.37
C LEU A 159 15.46 -13.59 36.32
N SER A 160 16.30 -14.00 35.38
CA SER A 160 17.70 -13.54 35.30
C SER A 160 18.31 -13.76 33.93
N ASN A 161 18.74 -12.69 33.25
CA ASN A 161 19.42 -12.76 31.94
C ASN A 161 18.63 -13.56 30.89
N ILE A 162 17.34 -13.26 30.78
CA ILE A 162 16.43 -13.90 29.84
C ILE A 162 15.55 -12.85 29.16
N ALA A 163 15.06 -13.18 27.98
CA ALA A 163 14.01 -12.47 27.28
C ALA A 163 12.67 -13.16 27.55
N VAL A 164 11.64 -12.44 28.00
CA VAL A 164 10.33 -13.03 28.36
C VAL A 164 9.23 -12.29 27.62
N SER A 165 8.25 -13.02 27.09
CA SER A 165 7.11 -12.38 26.45
C SER A 165 6.33 -11.56 27.48
N TYR A 166 5.79 -10.41 27.08
CA TYR A 166 5.04 -9.55 27.99
C TYR A 166 3.86 -10.28 28.65
N ALA A 167 3.16 -11.12 27.89
CA ALA A 167 2.05 -11.92 28.40
C ALA A 167 2.50 -12.88 29.52
N LEU A 168 3.65 -13.55 29.36
CA LEU A 168 4.18 -14.43 30.40
C LEU A 168 4.66 -13.63 31.61
N PHE A 169 5.40 -12.54 31.39
CA PHE A 169 5.93 -11.71 32.47
C PHE A 169 4.81 -11.17 33.37
N PHE A 170 3.79 -10.51 32.81
CA PHE A 170 2.69 -9.97 33.63
C PHE A 170 1.78 -11.03 34.21
N GLY A 171 1.61 -12.16 33.52
CA GLY A 171 0.90 -13.30 34.08
C GLY A 171 1.61 -13.88 35.32
N LEU A 172 2.95 -13.99 35.29
CA LEU A 172 3.74 -14.39 36.46
C LEU A 172 3.62 -13.34 37.57
N MET A 173 3.74 -12.05 37.23
CA MET A 173 3.67 -10.94 38.19
C MET A 173 2.30 -10.85 38.89
N SER A 174 1.20 -11.28 38.27
CA SER A 174 -0.13 -11.25 38.89
C SER A 174 -0.45 -12.47 39.77
N LYS A 175 0.18 -13.62 39.50
CA LYS A 175 -0.17 -14.89 40.16
C LYS A 175 0.95 -15.50 41.00
N THR A 176 2.15 -14.90 41.04
CA THR A 176 3.32 -15.40 41.80
C THR A 176 4.11 -14.27 42.45
N THR A 177 5.10 -14.59 43.27
CA THR A 177 6.10 -13.63 43.78
C THR A 177 7.32 -13.64 42.87
N VAL A 178 7.55 -12.59 42.08
CA VAL A 178 8.61 -12.54 41.08
C VAL A 178 9.83 -11.76 41.60
N THR A 179 11.03 -12.33 41.48
CA THR A 179 12.30 -11.68 41.79
C THR A 179 13.18 -11.60 40.56
N ILE A 180 13.55 -10.38 40.16
CA ILE A 180 14.48 -10.14 39.05
C ILE A 180 15.90 -10.04 39.62
N ARG A 181 16.76 -11.03 39.32
CA ARG A 181 18.13 -11.12 39.87
C ARG A 181 19.12 -10.27 39.07
N ASN A 182 19.04 -10.34 37.75
CA ASN A 182 19.86 -9.59 36.79
C ASN A 182 18.93 -8.91 35.76
N ARG A 183 19.47 -8.40 34.65
CA ARG A 183 18.65 -7.73 33.63
C ARG A 183 17.80 -8.75 32.86
N ILE A 184 16.57 -8.38 32.52
CA ILE A 184 15.68 -9.12 31.61
C ILE A 184 15.21 -8.21 30.47
N SER A 185 14.72 -8.81 29.40
CA SER A 185 14.17 -8.08 28.24
C SER A 185 12.73 -8.55 27.96
N LEU A 186 11.82 -7.63 27.61
CA LEU A 186 10.45 -7.96 27.24
C LEU A 186 10.21 -7.85 25.74
N PHE A 187 9.46 -8.79 25.18
CA PHE A 187 9.05 -8.79 23.77
C PHE A 187 7.55 -9.12 23.60
N ASP A 188 7.03 -8.90 22.39
CA ASP A 188 5.64 -9.23 22.06
C ASP A 188 5.45 -10.74 21.95
N HIS A 189 4.28 -11.26 22.33
CA HIS A 189 4.02 -12.68 22.12
C HIS A 189 3.40 -12.90 20.74
N ASP A 190 4.14 -13.57 19.86
CA ASP A 190 3.59 -14.20 18.67
C ASP A 190 3.34 -15.68 18.97
N ASN A 191 2.22 -16.24 18.46
CA ASN A 191 1.83 -17.64 18.64
C ASN A 191 2.86 -18.63 18.04
N SER A 192 3.84 -18.12 17.28
CA SER A 192 4.93 -18.88 16.65
C SER A 192 6.18 -19.05 17.53
N LEU A 193 6.31 -18.33 18.65
CA LEU A 193 7.53 -18.24 19.44
C LEU A 193 7.37 -18.72 20.88
N ASP A 194 8.45 -19.28 21.43
CA ASP A 194 8.55 -19.58 22.85
C ASP A 194 8.47 -18.31 23.69
N CYS A 195 7.77 -18.37 24.83
CA CYS A 195 7.52 -17.22 25.69
C CYS A 195 8.72 -16.82 26.58
N CYS A 196 9.84 -17.56 26.51
CA CYS A 196 11.09 -17.26 27.20
C CYS A 196 12.31 -17.66 26.33
N LEU A 197 13.26 -16.76 26.11
CA LEU A 197 14.43 -16.91 25.23
C LEU A 197 15.73 -16.52 25.96
N GLU A 198 16.88 -17.03 25.51
CA GLU A 198 18.21 -16.74 26.11
C GLU A 198 18.63 -15.28 25.88
N GLU A 199 18.48 -14.76 24.66
CA GLU A 199 18.77 -13.36 24.33
C GLU A 199 17.80 -12.84 23.26
N LEU A 200 17.48 -11.55 23.34
CA LEU A 200 16.69 -10.84 22.33
C LEU A 200 17.65 -10.10 21.40
N ASP A 201 17.79 -10.56 20.16
CA ASP A 201 18.43 -9.73 19.14
C ASP A 201 17.51 -8.54 18.84
N ALA A 202 18.00 -7.33 19.12
CA ALA A 202 17.20 -6.11 19.07
C ALA A 202 16.79 -5.70 17.64
N ARG A 203 17.25 -6.43 16.61
CA ARG A 203 17.10 -6.09 15.19
C ARG A 203 15.99 -6.86 14.46
N THR A 204 15.41 -7.89 15.07
CA THR A 204 14.62 -8.90 14.34
C THR A 204 13.10 -8.84 14.60
N TYR A 205 12.63 -7.98 15.50
CA TYR A 205 11.23 -8.06 15.99
C TYR A 205 10.51 -6.71 15.97
N ASN A 206 9.24 -6.74 15.55
CA ASN A 206 8.34 -5.60 15.64
C ASN A 206 8.22 -5.15 17.11
N ALA A 207 8.27 -3.84 17.34
CA ALA A 207 8.15 -3.31 18.69
C ALA A 207 6.78 -3.68 19.31
N PRO A 208 6.75 -4.29 20.51
CA PRO A 208 5.54 -4.82 21.14
C PRO A 208 4.41 -3.82 21.36
N ARG A 209 3.18 -4.34 21.43
CA ARG A 209 2.03 -3.65 22.00
C ARG A 209 1.77 -4.12 23.43
N PHE A 210 1.76 -3.21 24.38
CA PHE A 210 1.46 -3.52 25.78
C PHE A 210 0.09 -3.00 26.16
N CYS A 211 -0.77 -3.89 26.64
CA CYS A 211 -2.06 -3.52 27.20
C CYS A 211 -2.11 -3.95 28.67
N PHE A 212 -2.55 -3.03 29.53
CA PHE A 212 -2.84 -3.29 30.95
C PHE A 212 -4.34 -3.48 31.18
N ASP A 213 -5.05 -4.03 30.20
CA ASP A 213 -6.45 -4.43 30.29
C ASP A 213 -6.57 -5.92 30.68
N GLY A 214 -7.61 -6.27 31.44
CA GLY A 214 -7.95 -7.66 31.75
C GLY A 214 -7.29 -8.30 32.99
N TYR A 215 -6.73 -7.51 33.93
CA TYR A 215 -6.37 -7.99 35.27
C TYR A 215 -7.37 -7.52 36.32
N THR A 216 -7.61 -8.34 37.34
CA THR A 216 -8.45 -7.95 38.50
C THR A 216 -7.71 -6.99 39.43
N ASP A 217 -8.41 -6.23 40.27
CA ASP A 217 -7.77 -5.34 41.28
C ASP A 217 -6.77 -6.09 42.17
N GLU A 218 -7.10 -7.35 42.47
CA GLU A 218 -6.30 -8.23 43.29
C GLU A 218 -5.03 -8.72 42.55
N ASP A 219 -5.12 -8.92 41.24
CA ASP A 219 -3.97 -9.18 40.38
C ASP A 219 -3.08 -7.94 40.23
N MET A 220 -3.68 -6.75 40.08
CA MET A 220 -2.96 -5.48 40.02
C MET A 220 -2.20 -5.17 41.33
N LYS A 221 -2.79 -5.48 42.48
CA LYS A 221 -2.11 -5.41 43.80
C LYS A 221 -0.88 -6.32 43.85
N GLN A 222 -1.01 -7.56 43.38
CA GLN A 222 0.10 -8.51 43.36
C GLN A 222 1.23 -8.06 42.40
N ILE A 223 0.87 -7.55 41.22
CA ILE A 223 1.83 -6.98 40.26
C ILE A 223 2.58 -5.81 40.93
N HIS A 224 1.86 -4.92 41.61
CA HIS A 224 2.45 -3.78 42.31
C HIS A 224 3.44 -4.21 43.40
N GLU A 225 3.10 -5.18 44.26
CA GLU A 225 4.04 -5.69 45.28
C GLU A 225 5.33 -6.27 44.66
N ASN A 226 5.21 -6.99 43.53
CA ASN A 226 6.37 -7.48 42.81
C ASN A 226 7.23 -6.33 42.23
N ILE A 227 6.61 -5.30 41.67
CA ILE A 227 7.31 -4.12 41.12
C ILE A 227 8.11 -3.40 42.20
N LYS A 228 7.57 -3.25 43.43
CA LYS A 228 8.28 -2.58 44.54
C LYS A 228 9.63 -3.22 44.85
N THR A 229 9.75 -4.54 44.67
CA THR A 229 10.98 -5.29 44.94
C THR A 229 11.90 -5.41 43.71
N THR A 230 11.45 -4.90 42.55
CA THR A 230 12.19 -5.00 41.30
C THR A 230 13.32 -3.97 41.23
N PRO A 231 14.56 -4.36 40.87
CA PRO A 231 15.67 -3.41 40.77
C PRO A 231 15.47 -2.38 39.65
N LYS A 232 15.96 -1.14 39.84
CA LYS A 232 15.91 -0.09 38.82
C LYS A 232 16.67 -0.51 37.55
N LYS A 233 16.15 -0.13 36.37
CA LYS A 233 16.72 -0.46 35.04
C LYS A 233 16.97 -1.96 34.79
N SER A 234 16.31 -2.84 35.53
CA SER A 234 16.45 -4.29 35.37
C SER A 234 15.61 -4.84 34.21
N ILE A 235 14.67 -4.08 33.68
CA ILE A 235 13.80 -4.48 32.57
C ILE A 235 14.14 -3.64 31.34
N ARG A 236 14.40 -4.28 30.21
CA ARG A 236 14.60 -3.61 28.91
C ARG A 236 13.40 -3.88 28.01
N PHE A 237 12.81 -2.85 27.40
CA PHE A 237 11.82 -3.02 26.33
C PHE A 237 11.81 -1.82 25.37
N SER A 238 11.26 -2.00 24.17
CA SER A 238 10.94 -0.91 23.23
C SER A 238 9.54 -1.14 22.72
N ALA A 239 8.56 -0.31 23.09
CA ALA A 239 7.15 -0.55 22.79
C ALA A 239 6.68 0.34 21.63
N ARG A 240 5.98 -0.25 20.66
CA ARG A 240 5.31 0.52 19.61
C ARG A 240 4.10 1.25 20.18
N LYS A 241 3.35 0.57 21.04
CA LYS A 241 2.16 1.15 21.69
C LYS A 241 1.98 0.60 23.11
N ILE A 242 1.66 1.48 24.05
CA ILE A 242 1.27 1.13 25.41
C ILE A 242 -0.11 1.69 25.68
N THR A 243 -1.02 0.85 26.17
CA THR A 243 -2.38 1.22 26.56
C THR A 243 -2.57 0.86 28.03
N ALA A 244 -2.87 1.84 28.87
CA ALA A 244 -3.14 1.63 30.28
C ALA A 244 -4.48 2.24 30.66
N VAL A 245 -5.31 1.43 31.33
CA VAL A 245 -6.68 1.77 31.70
C VAL A 245 -6.82 1.63 33.22
N GLU A 246 -7.42 2.64 33.87
CA GLU A 246 -7.65 2.69 35.33
C GLU A 246 -6.40 2.35 36.17
N ALA A 247 -6.49 1.34 37.05
CA ALA A 247 -5.39 0.87 37.90
C ALA A 247 -4.14 0.46 37.12
N GLY A 248 -4.28 0.11 35.84
CA GLY A 248 -3.18 -0.17 34.93
C GLY A 248 -2.24 1.01 34.75
N ILE A 249 -2.72 2.25 34.87
CA ILE A 249 -1.88 3.45 34.77
C ILE A 249 -0.87 3.50 35.93
N SER A 250 -1.33 3.27 37.17
CA SER A 250 -0.47 3.26 38.36
C SER A 250 0.61 2.17 38.26
N VAL A 251 0.25 0.99 37.75
CA VAL A 251 1.19 -0.12 37.50
C VAL A 251 2.23 0.26 36.45
N LEU A 252 1.79 0.78 35.30
CA LEU A 252 2.69 1.23 34.22
C LEU A 252 3.71 2.25 34.71
N LEU A 253 3.26 3.23 35.49
CA LEU A 253 4.13 4.31 35.94
C LEU A 253 5.10 3.86 37.02
N LYS A 254 4.72 2.93 37.90
CA LYS A 254 5.68 2.34 38.85
C LYS A 254 6.71 1.46 38.16
N LEU A 255 6.32 0.78 37.08
CA LEU A 255 7.27 0.05 36.22
C LEU A 255 8.27 0.97 35.54
N SER A 256 7.89 2.22 35.24
CA SER A 256 8.75 3.15 34.51
C SER A 256 10.13 3.35 35.14
N GLY A 257 10.24 3.29 36.48
CA GLY A 257 11.51 3.39 37.21
C GLY A 257 12.41 2.15 37.09
N SER A 258 11.84 1.01 36.72
CA SER A 258 12.52 -0.28 36.52
C SER A 258 12.88 -0.55 35.07
N VAL A 259 12.41 0.29 34.15
CA VAL A 259 12.52 0.10 32.70
C VAL A 259 13.58 1.01 32.09
N ASP A 260 14.33 0.47 31.13
CA ASP A 260 15.20 1.22 30.22
C ASP A 260 14.73 0.99 28.77
N GLY A 261 14.01 1.97 28.21
CA GLY A 261 13.24 1.79 26.95
C GLY A 261 12.64 3.07 26.35
N HIS A 262 12.27 3.01 25.07
CA HIS A 262 11.53 4.05 24.33
C HIS A 262 10.07 3.62 24.11
N VAL A 263 9.16 4.59 24.15
CA VAL A 263 7.72 4.40 23.91
C VAL A 263 7.32 5.25 22.72
N SER A 264 6.78 4.65 21.66
CA SER A 264 6.32 5.42 20.51
C SER A 264 4.91 5.99 20.74
N ASP A 265 3.92 5.14 21.05
CA ASP A 265 2.52 5.55 21.30
C ASP A 265 2.09 5.19 22.74
N LEU A 266 1.56 6.15 23.49
CA LEU A 266 1.09 5.97 24.87
C LEU A 266 -0.35 6.45 25.00
N LEU A 267 -1.26 5.55 25.37
CA LEU A 267 -2.66 5.82 25.67
C LEU A 267 -2.95 5.57 27.14
N LEU A 268 -3.43 6.60 27.84
CA LEU A 268 -3.86 6.55 29.23
C LEU A 268 -5.34 6.91 29.33
N GLU A 269 -6.13 6.02 29.93
CA GLU A 269 -7.57 6.17 30.10
C GLU A 269 -7.98 5.93 31.56
N SER A 270 -8.62 6.91 32.20
CA SER A 270 -9.18 6.71 33.53
C SER A 270 -10.39 7.59 33.79
N SER A 271 -11.45 6.97 34.30
CA SER A 271 -12.65 7.64 34.80
C SER A 271 -12.56 7.98 36.29
N THR A 272 -11.52 7.53 37.00
CA THR A 272 -11.43 7.58 38.46
C THR A 272 -10.31 8.51 38.94
N LYS A 273 -10.63 9.35 39.92
CA LYS A 273 -9.71 10.37 40.43
C LYS A 273 -8.53 9.80 41.22
N GLU A 274 -8.81 8.75 42.02
CA GLU A 274 -7.84 8.15 42.95
C GLU A 274 -6.55 7.70 42.26
N HIS A 275 -6.66 7.14 41.06
CA HIS A 275 -5.50 6.69 40.29
C HIS A 275 -4.66 7.86 39.76
N ILE A 276 -5.28 9.00 39.46
CA ILE A 276 -4.59 10.17 38.90
C ILE A 276 -3.90 10.99 40.00
N GLU A 277 -4.54 11.18 41.15
CA GLU A 277 -3.96 11.90 42.30
C GLU A 277 -2.65 11.24 42.78
N GLU A 278 -2.63 9.90 42.90
CA GLU A 278 -1.41 9.16 43.26
C GLU A 278 -0.24 9.45 42.29
N ILE A 279 -0.56 9.64 41.01
CA ILE A 279 0.44 9.85 39.97
C ILE A 279 1.02 11.26 40.01
N LEU A 280 0.15 12.26 40.19
CA LEU A 280 0.52 13.67 40.23
C LEU A 280 1.53 13.99 41.34
N GLU A 281 1.55 13.20 42.43
CA GLU A 281 2.51 13.36 43.54
C GLU A 281 3.95 12.93 43.20
N THR A 282 4.19 12.26 42.06
CA THR A 282 5.51 11.66 41.73
C THR A 282 6.13 12.21 40.45
N GLU A 283 7.06 13.18 40.56
CA GLU A 283 7.71 13.84 39.42
C GLU A 283 8.41 12.89 38.42
N SER A 284 8.97 11.77 38.87
CA SER A 284 9.65 10.82 37.99
C SER A 284 8.71 10.10 37.01
N HIS A 285 7.44 9.95 37.35
CA HIS A 285 6.44 9.33 36.47
C HIS A 285 6.10 10.26 35.30
N LEU A 286 5.96 11.55 35.57
CA LEU A 286 5.62 12.58 34.59
C LEU A 286 6.74 12.76 33.56
N ALA A 287 8.00 12.75 34.01
CA ALA A 287 9.16 12.81 33.12
C ALA A 287 9.27 11.61 32.17
N TRP A 288 8.72 10.44 32.54
CA TRP A 288 8.73 9.26 31.69
C TRP A 288 7.67 9.34 30.59
N ILE A 289 6.46 9.80 30.90
CA ILE A 289 5.38 10.04 29.93
C ILE A 289 5.83 11.02 28.85
N GLY A 290 6.58 12.07 29.23
CA GLY A 290 7.15 13.07 28.32
C GLY A 290 8.09 12.54 27.23
N ARG A 291 8.50 11.26 27.31
CA ARG A 291 9.36 10.58 26.32
C ARG A 291 8.60 9.92 25.18
N ALA A 292 7.26 9.85 25.25
CA ALA A 292 6.44 9.29 24.19
C ALA A 292 6.59 10.10 22.88
N GLU A 293 6.40 9.48 21.72
CA GLU A 293 6.28 10.23 20.45
C GLU A 293 4.82 10.68 20.23
N LYS A 294 3.86 9.85 20.64
CA LYS A 294 2.42 10.11 20.61
C LYS A 294 1.82 9.87 21.99
N LEU A 295 1.03 10.83 22.48
CA LEU A 295 0.36 10.77 23.78
C LEU A 295 -1.15 10.95 23.59
N THR A 296 -1.93 9.97 24.03
CA THR A 296 -3.39 10.03 24.09
C THR A 296 -3.83 10.01 25.55
N LEU A 297 -4.53 11.05 26.00
CA LEU A 297 -5.14 11.12 27.33
C LEU A 297 -6.66 11.17 27.18
N THR A 298 -7.36 10.29 27.88
CA THR A 298 -8.82 10.24 27.86
C THR A 298 -9.40 10.36 29.28
N GLU A 299 -10.53 11.05 29.40
CA GLU A 299 -11.22 11.28 30.68
C GLU A 299 -10.31 11.96 31.72
N ARG A 300 -10.37 11.55 33.01
CA ARG A 300 -9.56 12.14 34.10
C ARG A 300 -8.06 11.99 33.90
N ALA A 301 -7.59 11.12 33.00
CA ALA A 301 -6.17 11.08 32.64
C ALA A 301 -5.66 12.43 32.11
N MET A 302 -6.56 13.29 31.61
CA MET A 302 -6.21 14.66 31.22
C MET A 302 -5.74 15.55 32.37
N GLU A 303 -6.16 15.29 33.62
CA GLU A 303 -5.71 16.07 34.80
C GLU A 303 -4.17 16.01 34.97
N MET A 304 -3.51 15.03 34.33
CA MET A 304 -2.06 14.91 34.27
C MET A 304 -1.38 15.96 33.37
N LEU A 305 -2.10 16.52 32.38
CA LEU A 305 -1.53 17.37 31.34
C LEU A 305 -0.77 18.59 31.88
N PRO A 306 -1.29 19.38 32.85
CA PRO A 306 -0.55 20.51 33.42
C PRO A 306 0.73 20.09 34.16
N ALA A 307 0.75 18.87 34.70
CA ALA A 307 1.87 18.35 35.48
C ALA A 307 3.01 17.78 34.61
N LEU A 308 2.75 17.43 33.35
CA LEU A 308 3.74 16.84 32.44
C LEU A 308 4.94 17.75 32.11
N ARG A 309 4.85 19.06 32.41
CA ARG A 309 5.93 20.07 32.30
C ARG A 309 6.87 19.79 31.13
N PHE A 310 6.37 20.00 29.90
CA PHE A 310 7.12 19.58 28.72
C PHE A 310 8.48 20.30 28.61
N HIS A 311 9.58 19.56 28.80
CA HIS A 311 10.95 20.08 28.73
C HIS A 311 11.42 20.20 27.27
N GLU A 312 12.48 21.00 27.00
CA GLU A 312 13.05 21.16 25.64
C GLU A 312 13.57 19.84 25.03
N GLU A 313 13.80 18.80 25.86
CA GLU A 313 14.20 17.46 25.43
C GLU A 313 13.03 16.52 25.06
N ASN A 314 11.77 16.95 25.26
CA ASN A 314 10.60 16.11 25.00
C ASN A 314 10.41 15.88 23.49
N LYS A 315 10.14 14.62 23.12
CA LYS A 315 10.02 14.17 21.73
C LYS A 315 8.57 13.99 21.26
N ILE A 316 7.59 14.46 22.05
CA ILE A 316 6.17 14.31 21.74
C ILE A 316 5.84 15.10 20.46
N ARG A 317 5.51 14.36 19.41
CA ARG A 317 5.07 14.89 18.13
C ARG A 317 3.56 15.06 18.09
N GLU A 318 2.79 14.18 18.72
CA GLU A 318 1.33 14.16 18.65
C GLU A 318 0.68 14.04 20.04
N ILE A 319 -0.31 14.90 20.31
CA ILE A 319 -1.13 14.85 21.52
C ILE A 319 -2.60 14.75 21.10
N ILE A 320 -3.31 13.75 21.64
CA ILE A 320 -4.75 13.56 21.45
C ILE A 320 -5.44 13.61 22.81
N LEU A 321 -6.43 14.49 22.95
CA LEU A 321 -7.18 14.71 24.18
C LEU A 321 -8.67 14.50 23.91
N ARG A 322 -9.34 13.75 24.77
CA ARG A 322 -10.75 13.36 24.58
C ARG A 322 -11.45 13.18 25.92
N VAL A 323 -12.61 13.82 26.08
CA VAL A 323 -13.39 13.80 27.32
C VAL A 323 -14.86 13.78 26.96
N TYR A 324 -15.60 12.86 27.58
CA TYR A 324 -17.05 12.76 27.42
C TYR A 324 -17.84 13.19 28.66
N ASP A 325 -17.18 13.34 29.81
CA ASP A 325 -17.77 13.88 31.03
C ASP A 325 -17.05 15.19 31.43
N PRO A 326 -17.73 16.35 31.38
CA PRO A 326 -17.11 17.64 31.67
C PRO A 326 -16.59 17.74 33.12
N GLU A 327 -17.09 16.92 34.06
CA GLU A 327 -16.56 16.89 35.43
C GLU A 327 -15.07 16.51 35.46
N HIS A 328 -14.59 15.76 34.47
CA HIS A 328 -13.22 15.24 34.39
C HIS A 328 -12.16 16.27 33.99
N ILE A 329 -12.56 17.47 33.56
CA ILE A 329 -11.62 18.56 33.24
C ILE A 329 -11.71 19.75 34.19
N THR A 330 -12.60 19.69 35.20
CA THR A 330 -12.85 20.79 36.14
C THR A 330 -11.56 21.34 36.78
N GLU A 331 -10.62 20.46 37.13
CA GLU A 331 -9.35 20.88 37.74
C GLU A 331 -8.45 21.65 36.76
N ILE A 332 -8.44 21.25 35.49
CA ILE A 332 -7.69 21.94 34.43
C ILE A 332 -8.34 23.29 34.13
N LEU A 333 -9.67 23.36 34.12
CA LEU A 333 -10.39 24.61 33.87
C LEU A 333 -10.14 25.68 34.95
N ASN A 334 -9.83 25.25 36.19
CA ASN A 334 -9.43 26.14 37.28
C ASN A 334 -8.01 26.73 37.13
N THR A 335 -7.20 26.27 36.18
CA THR A 335 -5.88 26.83 35.90
C THR A 335 -5.97 28.19 35.19
N GLU A 336 -4.90 28.99 35.27
CA GLU A 336 -4.83 30.26 34.55
C GLU A 336 -4.83 30.02 33.03
N ASN A 337 -5.40 30.94 32.25
CA ASN A 337 -5.35 30.84 30.79
C ASN A 337 -3.90 30.87 30.29
N SER A 338 -3.62 30.09 29.23
CA SER A 338 -2.27 29.92 28.69
C SER A 338 -1.21 29.47 29.71
N SER A 339 -1.62 28.74 30.76
CA SER A 339 -0.71 28.17 31.76
C SER A 339 -0.30 26.72 31.45
N VAL A 340 -1.09 25.99 30.67
CA VAL A 340 -0.86 24.58 30.33
C VAL A 340 0.02 24.49 29.10
N SER A 341 1.33 24.34 29.29
CA SER A 341 2.26 24.13 28.18
C SER A 341 2.06 22.75 27.54
N VAL A 342 2.03 22.69 26.21
CA VAL A 342 2.06 21.44 25.41
C VAL A 342 3.41 21.21 24.73
N GLY A 343 4.42 22.03 25.06
CA GLY A 343 5.75 21.96 24.44
C GLY A 343 5.75 22.29 22.95
N ALA A 344 6.73 21.75 22.20
CA ALA A 344 6.86 21.92 20.75
C ALA A 344 6.14 20.80 19.98
N VAL A 345 4.86 20.58 20.30
CA VAL A 345 4.04 19.54 19.66
C VAL A 345 3.80 19.85 18.18
N LYS A 346 3.86 18.82 17.32
CA LYS A 346 3.56 18.96 15.89
C LYS A 346 2.09 18.80 15.59
N LYS A 347 1.38 17.92 16.30
CA LYS A 347 -0.05 17.64 16.08
C LYS A 347 -0.83 17.66 17.39
N LEU A 348 -1.90 18.43 17.44
CA LEU A 348 -2.78 18.53 18.60
C LEU A 348 -4.23 18.28 18.17
N SER A 349 -4.89 17.32 18.81
CA SER A 349 -6.30 17.01 18.57
C SER A 349 -7.10 17.09 19.87
N LEU A 350 -8.16 17.90 19.88
CA LEU A 350 -9.09 18.05 20.99
C LEU A 350 -10.47 17.56 20.56
N TYR A 351 -11.03 16.62 21.30
CA TYR A 351 -12.35 16.04 21.05
C TYR A 351 -13.32 16.33 22.20
N ASP A 352 -14.54 16.72 21.83
CA ASP A 352 -15.68 16.87 22.74
C ASP A 352 -15.38 17.88 23.86
N ASP A 353 -15.63 17.55 25.14
CA ASP A 353 -15.41 18.47 26.27
C ASP A 353 -13.94 18.91 26.41
N ALA A 354 -12.99 18.16 25.83
CA ALA A 354 -11.59 18.56 25.80
C ALA A 354 -11.35 19.88 25.04
N LEU A 355 -12.32 20.37 24.26
CA LEU A 355 -12.23 21.69 23.65
C LEU A 355 -12.17 22.82 24.67
N GLU A 356 -12.86 22.70 25.81
CA GLU A 356 -12.94 23.76 26.82
C GLU A 356 -11.58 24.14 27.42
N ILE A 357 -10.59 23.23 27.35
CA ILE A 357 -9.23 23.51 27.81
C ILE A 357 -8.40 24.29 26.80
N LEU A 358 -8.88 24.52 25.56
CA LEU A 358 -8.13 25.25 24.53
C LEU A 358 -7.62 26.64 25.01
N PRO A 359 -8.41 27.48 25.72
CA PRO A 359 -7.91 28.75 26.27
C PRO A 359 -6.83 28.56 27.37
N LYS A 360 -6.75 27.37 27.98
CA LYS A 360 -5.76 27.03 29.00
C LYS A 360 -4.41 26.63 28.40
N ILE A 361 -4.40 26.18 27.14
CA ILE A 361 -3.19 25.74 26.45
C ILE A 361 -2.29 26.93 26.10
N CYS A 362 -0.99 26.76 26.36
CA CYS A 362 0.06 27.72 26.03
C CYS A 362 0.82 27.27 24.77
N PHE A 363 0.70 28.01 23.67
CA PHE A 363 1.44 27.77 22.43
C PHE A 363 2.71 28.64 22.38
N ARG A 364 3.88 28.03 22.15
CA ARG A 364 5.17 28.75 22.09
C ARG A 364 5.21 29.64 20.84
N GLU A 365 5.63 30.90 21.01
CA GLU A 365 5.59 31.92 19.94
C GLU A 365 6.38 31.54 18.67
N GLY A 366 7.41 30.69 18.80
CA GLY A 366 8.22 30.19 17.69
C GLY A 366 7.90 28.76 17.23
N SER A 367 6.91 28.07 17.81
CA SER A 367 6.55 26.70 17.39
C SER A 367 5.54 26.72 16.24
N GLU A 368 5.78 25.90 15.22
CA GLU A 368 4.86 25.63 14.13
C GLU A 368 4.13 24.30 14.37
N ILE A 369 2.81 24.37 14.45
CA ILE A 369 1.92 23.21 14.56
C ILE A 369 1.63 22.73 13.13
N GLU A 370 1.95 21.48 12.86
CA GLU A 370 1.65 20.84 11.58
C GLU A 370 0.14 20.55 11.45
N SER A 371 -0.53 20.14 12.54
CA SER A 371 -1.97 19.86 12.53
C SER A 371 -2.65 20.25 13.85
N LEU A 372 -3.73 21.02 13.76
CA LEU A 372 -4.65 21.32 14.85
C LEU A 372 -6.05 20.84 14.46
N VAL A 373 -6.58 19.86 15.20
CA VAL A 373 -7.92 19.29 14.97
C VAL A 373 -8.80 19.58 16.17
N LEU A 374 -9.93 20.24 15.95
CA LEU A 374 -10.95 20.53 16.95
C LEU A 374 -12.28 19.91 16.49
N ASP A 375 -12.85 19.03 17.30
CA ASP A 375 -14.02 18.24 16.90
C ASP A 375 -14.97 18.10 18.09
N SER A 376 -16.24 18.47 17.93
CA SER A 376 -17.27 18.22 18.93
C SER A 376 -18.66 18.17 18.31
N ASP A 377 -19.41 17.16 18.73
CA ASP A 377 -20.81 16.96 18.38
C ASP A 377 -21.78 17.69 19.34
N PHE A 378 -21.27 18.35 20.40
CA PHE A 378 -22.10 18.96 21.46
C PHE A 378 -21.82 20.46 21.62
N HIS A 379 -22.88 21.27 21.64
CA HIS A 379 -22.80 22.73 21.80
C HIS A 379 -22.18 23.15 23.15
N ASP A 380 -22.51 22.43 24.23
CA ASP A 380 -22.07 22.76 25.58
C ASP A 380 -20.53 22.80 25.69
N CYS A 381 -19.83 21.89 25.00
CA CYS A 381 -18.35 21.81 24.97
C CYS A 381 -17.66 23.07 24.44
N VAL A 382 -18.38 23.93 23.70
CA VAL A 382 -17.82 25.15 23.10
C VAL A 382 -18.43 26.42 23.66
N ALA A 383 -19.50 26.32 24.46
CA ALA A 383 -20.32 27.45 24.91
C ALA A 383 -19.51 28.53 25.65
N GLU A 384 -18.58 28.15 26.52
CA GLU A 384 -17.71 29.12 27.22
C GLU A 384 -16.71 29.78 26.27
N ILE A 385 -16.18 29.04 25.30
CA ILE A 385 -15.26 29.58 24.28
C ILE A 385 -15.97 30.59 23.39
N LEU A 386 -17.22 30.33 23.01
CA LEU A 386 -18.00 31.23 22.16
C LEU A 386 -18.25 32.61 22.79
N LYS A 387 -18.23 32.70 24.12
CA LYS A 387 -18.34 33.97 24.88
C LYS A 387 -17.08 34.84 24.78
N THR A 388 -15.94 34.28 24.41
CA THR A 388 -14.68 35.04 24.28
C THR A 388 -14.72 36.03 23.12
N GLU A 389 -13.84 37.05 23.14
CA GLU A 389 -13.73 38.00 22.01
C GLU A 389 -13.14 37.31 20.76
N ASN A 390 -13.51 37.80 19.58
CA ASN A 390 -12.95 37.27 18.33
C ASN A 390 -11.44 37.53 18.26
N ASN A 391 -10.68 36.60 17.68
CA ASN A 391 -9.21 36.61 17.64
C ASN A 391 -8.53 36.70 19.02
N SER A 392 -9.18 36.24 20.10
CA SER A 392 -8.59 36.23 21.44
C SER A 392 -7.80 34.97 21.75
N LEU A 393 -8.08 33.85 21.07
CA LEU A 393 -7.42 32.56 21.31
C LEU A 393 -6.21 32.39 20.39
N TRP A 394 -5.03 32.68 20.91
CA TRP A 394 -3.77 32.50 20.18
C TRP A 394 -3.43 31.02 19.98
N VAL A 395 -3.25 30.57 18.74
CA VAL A 395 -2.87 29.19 18.37
C VAL A 395 -1.52 29.09 17.61
N GLY A 396 -0.80 30.20 17.49
CA GLY A 396 0.53 30.23 16.85
C GLY A 396 0.49 30.11 15.31
N ARG A 397 1.51 29.47 14.72
CA ARG A 397 1.58 29.13 13.30
C ARG A 397 1.02 27.72 13.09
N VAL A 398 0.03 27.58 12.20
CA VAL A 398 -0.70 26.32 11.97
C VAL A 398 -0.71 26.02 10.47
N ARG A 399 -0.16 24.86 10.08
CA ARG A 399 -0.15 24.40 8.68
C ARG A 399 -1.49 23.79 8.28
N TRP A 400 -2.07 22.91 9.09
CA TRP A 400 -3.40 22.32 8.86
C TRP A 400 -4.32 22.60 10.06
N LEU A 401 -5.44 23.28 9.80
CA LEU A 401 -6.52 23.48 10.76
C LEU A 401 -7.79 22.73 10.30
N GLU A 402 -8.28 21.81 11.12
CA GLU A 402 -9.54 21.10 10.90
C GLU A 402 -10.53 21.39 12.04
N LEU A 403 -11.73 21.87 11.69
CA LEU A 403 -12.82 22.13 12.62
C LEU A 403 -14.06 21.33 12.20
N ARG A 404 -14.61 20.54 13.12
CA ARG A 404 -15.78 19.67 12.89
C ARG A 404 -16.89 19.94 13.91
N GLY A 405 -18.14 19.85 13.45
CA GLY A 405 -19.31 20.02 14.29
C GLY A 405 -19.37 21.42 14.92
N TYR A 406 -19.70 21.50 16.21
CA TYR A 406 -19.79 22.77 16.94
C TYR A 406 -18.44 23.48 17.08
N ALA A 407 -17.32 22.79 16.87
CA ALA A 407 -16.00 23.42 16.86
C ALA A 407 -15.83 24.43 15.71
N VAL A 408 -16.62 24.33 14.62
CA VAL A 408 -16.65 25.34 13.55
C VAL A 408 -17.03 26.72 14.11
N GLY A 409 -17.91 26.78 15.11
CA GLY A 409 -18.29 28.00 15.82
C GLY A 409 -17.11 28.72 16.50
N ILE A 410 -16.06 27.98 16.89
CA ILE A 410 -14.86 28.54 17.52
C ILE A 410 -13.98 29.29 16.52
N PHE A 411 -14.12 29.04 15.21
CA PHE A 411 -13.19 29.56 14.20
C PHE A 411 -12.89 31.07 14.31
N PRO A 412 -13.89 31.99 14.46
CA PRO A 412 -13.60 33.42 14.59
C PRO A 412 -12.91 33.82 15.90
N LYS A 413 -12.84 32.91 16.88
CA LYS A 413 -12.16 33.12 18.16
C LYS A 413 -10.66 32.86 18.04
N LEU A 414 -10.26 32.01 17.11
CA LEU A 414 -8.86 31.64 16.89
C LEU A 414 -8.07 32.78 16.26
N ARG A 415 -6.85 32.99 16.74
CA ARG A 415 -5.86 33.94 16.22
C ARG A 415 -4.58 33.18 15.87
N THR A 416 -4.21 33.21 14.60
CA THR A 416 -2.92 32.70 14.11
C THR A 416 -1.90 33.83 13.97
N HIS A 417 -0.63 33.46 13.82
CA HIS A 417 0.46 34.40 13.53
C HIS A 417 0.24 35.13 12.20
N GLU A 418 0.61 36.42 12.10
CA GLU A 418 0.34 37.26 10.92
C GLU A 418 1.00 36.74 9.63
N GLU A 419 2.22 36.19 9.74
CA GLU A 419 2.93 35.53 8.64
C GLU A 419 2.50 34.08 8.38
N ASN A 420 1.44 33.58 9.03
CA ASN A 420 1.01 32.19 8.84
C ASN A 420 0.47 31.99 7.42
N VAL A 421 1.05 31.03 6.70
CA VAL A 421 0.52 30.54 5.42
C VAL A 421 0.02 29.13 5.67
N MET A 422 -1.30 29.00 5.86
CA MET A 422 -1.93 27.72 6.12
C MET A 422 -1.93 26.88 4.85
N GLU A 423 -1.45 25.64 4.95
CA GLU A 423 -1.55 24.69 3.86
C GLU A 423 -3.02 24.31 3.67
N GLU A 424 -3.72 23.90 4.73
CA GLU A 424 -5.09 23.42 4.62
C GLU A 424 -6.00 23.94 5.75
N LEU A 425 -7.15 24.49 5.35
CA LEU A 425 -8.24 24.85 6.24
C LEU A 425 -9.48 24.03 5.87
N GLU A 426 -9.94 23.21 6.82
CA GLU A 426 -11.10 22.34 6.63
C GLU A 426 -12.17 22.64 7.68
N LEU A 427 -13.37 23.00 7.22
CA LEU A 427 -14.54 23.27 8.05
C LEU A 427 -15.67 22.33 7.66
N LYS A 428 -16.14 21.52 8.62
CA LYS A 428 -17.24 20.56 8.42
C LYS A 428 -18.33 20.81 9.45
N ALA A 429 -19.52 21.17 8.99
CA ALA A 429 -20.70 21.29 9.85
C ALA A 429 -21.83 20.41 9.33
N PHE A 430 -22.39 19.57 10.19
CA PHE A 430 -23.41 18.57 9.87
C PHE A 430 -24.84 19.07 10.18
N SER A 431 -24.97 20.12 10.98
CA SER A 431 -26.25 20.78 11.31
C SER A 431 -26.17 22.30 11.22
N SER A 432 -27.32 22.96 11.05
CA SER A 432 -27.39 24.43 10.98
C SER A 432 -27.08 25.09 12.33
N GLU A 433 -27.38 24.38 13.41
CA GLU A 433 -27.19 24.80 14.79
C GLU A 433 -25.72 25.06 15.10
N GLU A 434 -24.82 24.24 14.55
CA GLU A 434 -23.35 24.33 14.71
C GLU A 434 -22.74 25.65 14.19
N ILE A 435 -23.44 26.34 13.29
CA ILE A 435 -22.98 27.62 12.73
C ILE A 435 -23.96 28.78 12.99
N SER A 436 -25.08 28.53 13.66
CA SER A 436 -26.16 29.50 13.86
C SER A 436 -25.66 30.83 14.46
N GLU A 437 -24.86 30.76 15.52
CA GLU A 437 -24.25 31.94 16.17
C GLU A 437 -23.31 32.74 15.24
N LEU A 438 -22.68 32.06 14.27
CA LEU A 438 -21.82 32.72 13.27
C LEU A 438 -22.64 33.51 12.25
N LEU A 439 -23.88 33.09 11.99
CA LEU A 439 -24.77 33.68 11.00
C LEU A 439 -25.62 34.83 11.57
N GLU A 440 -25.99 34.79 12.86
CA GLU A 440 -26.87 35.80 13.48
C GLU A 440 -26.33 37.23 13.52
N LYS A 441 -25.00 37.42 13.53
CA LYS A 441 -24.38 38.75 13.59
C LYS A 441 -24.20 39.33 12.19
N GLU A 442 -24.98 40.35 11.84
CA GLU A 442 -24.81 41.12 10.59
C GLU A 442 -23.39 41.75 10.55
N ASN A 443 -22.65 41.52 9.46
CA ASN A 443 -21.32 42.09 9.15
C ASN A 443 -20.08 41.52 9.87
N ASN A 444 -20.14 40.31 10.42
CA ASN A 444 -18.95 39.62 10.94
C ASN A 444 -18.19 38.88 9.84
N SER A 445 -17.35 39.60 9.11
CA SER A 445 -16.37 38.96 8.25
C SER A 445 -15.34 38.18 9.07
N ILE A 446 -15.04 36.95 8.67
CA ILE A 446 -14.07 36.08 9.34
C ILE A 446 -12.79 36.12 8.53
N TRP A 447 -11.71 36.62 9.13
CA TRP A 447 -10.41 36.67 8.48
C TRP A 447 -9.72 35.30 8.54
N ILE A 448 -9.36 34.73 7.38
CA ILE A 448 -8.71 33.41 7.31
C ILE A 448 -7.22 33.47 6.92
N GLY A 449 -6.69 34.66 6.64
CA GLY A 449 -5.29 34.85 6.27
C GLY A 449 -4.95 34.30 4.88
N LYS A 450 -3.73 33.75 4.74
CA LYS A 450 -3.23 33.08 3.51
C LYS A 450 -3.45 31.57 3.64
N VAL A 451 -4.17 30.98 2.69
CA VAL A 451 -4.58 29.56 2.70
C VAL A 451 -4.39 28.95 1.30
N ARG A 452 -3.69 27.82 1.21
CA ARG A 452 -3.47 27.09 -0.06
C ARG A 452 -4.67 26.22 -0.43
N PHE A 453 -5.23 25.46 0.51
CA PHE A 453 -6.38 24.57 0.34
C PHE A 453 -7.51 24.96 1.30
N LEU A 454 -8.70 25.28 0.78
CA LEU A 454 -9.90 25.54 1.58
C LEU A 454 -10.97 24.51 1.27
N ILE A 455 -11.42 23.79 2.30
CA ILE A 455 -12.46 22.76 2.23
C ILE A 455 -13.63 23.18 3.11
N LEU A 456 -14.81 23.32 2.51
CA LEU A 456 -16.07 23.55 3.22
C LEU A 456 -17.04 22.40 2.90
N GLU A 457 -17.55 21.75 3.93
CA GLU A 457 -18.53 20.66 3.80
C GLU A 457 -19.78 20.90 4.65
N GLY A 458 -20.93 20.50 4.12
CA GLY A 458 -22.21 20.58 4.80
C GLY A 458 -22.66 22.03 5.03
N TYR A 459 -23.15 22.35 6.24
CA TYR A 459 -23.57 23.70 6.58
C TYR A 459 -22.42 24.71 6.59
N ALA A 460 -21.16 24.28 6.72
CA ALA A 460 -20.00 25.17 6.72
C ALA A 460 -19.86 25.99 5.42
N LEU A 461 -20.50 25.55 4.32
CA LEU A 461 -20.59 26.34 3.10
C LEU A 461 -21.24 27.70 3.34
N GLU A 462 -22.21 27.82 4.25
CA GLU A 462 -22.90 29.08 4.55
C GLU A 462 -21.97 30.16 5.11
N MET A 463 -20.76 29.78 5.55
CA MET A 463 -19.72 30.71 5.94
C MET A 463 -19.01 31.37 4.77
N LEU A 464 -19.06 30.79 3.56
CA LEU A 464 -18.29 31.24 2.39
C LEU A 464 -18.44 32.76 2.09
N PRO A 465 -19.65 33.37 2.09
CA PRO A 465 -19.79 34.81 1.87
C PRO A 465 -19.13 35.69 2.94
N ARG A 466 -18.89 35.13 4.14
CA ARG A 466 -18.32 35.82 5.30
C ARG A 466 -16.81 35.65 5.41
N LEU A 467 -16.20 34.70 4.69
CA LEU A 467 -14.75 34.48 4.73
C LEU A 467 -14.01 35.60 3.98
N ARG A 468 -13.09 36.28 4.67
CA ARG A 468 -12.15 37.24 4.08
C ARG A 468 -10.78 36.59 3.94
N ILE A 469 -10.36 36.46 2.69
CA ILE A 469 -9.06 35.92 2.29
C ILE A 469 -8.09 37.08 2.08
N HIS A 470 -6.82 36.89 2.42
CA HIS A 470 -5.78 37.90 2.19
C HIS A 470 -5.64 38.27 0.70
N GLU A 471 -5.47 39.56 0.38
CA GLU A 471 -5.44 40.05 -1.02
C GLU A 471 -4.30 39.45 -1.87
N GLU A 472 -3.17 39.18 -1.22
CA GLU A 472 -2.02 38.46 -1.80
C GLU A 472 -2.19 36.93 -1.82
N ASN A 473 -3.27 36.36 -1.31
CA ASN A 473 -3.44 34.91 -1.31
C ASN A 473 -3.61 34.40 -2.75
N VAL A 474 -2.88 33.35 -3.09
CA VAL A 474 -3.08 32.56 -4.31
C VAL A 474 -3.49 31.17 -3.86
N MET A 475 -4.78 30.87 -3.93
CA MET A 475 -5.32 29.60 -3.45
C MET A 475 -5.13 28.52 -4.51
N GLU A 476 -4.58 27.38 -4.12
CA GLU A 476 -4.39 26.24 -5.01
C GLU A 476 -5.72 25.51 -5.26
N ARG A 477 -6.54 25.34 -4.23
CA ARG A 477 -7.84 24.67 -4.36
C ARG A 477 -8.89 25.18 -3.40
N LEU A 478 -10.09 25.38 -3.93
CA LEU A 478 -11.33 25.51 -3.17
C LEU A 478 -12.22 24.29 -3.44
N PHE A 479 -12.56 23.56 -2.39
CA PHE A 479 -13.45 22.40 -2.44
C PHE A 479 -14.72 22.68 -1.64
N LEU A 480 -15.88 22.60 -2.30
CA LEU A 480 -17.19 22.82 -1.69
C LEU A 480 -18.09 21.59 -1.91
N SER A 481 -18.67 21.08 -0.83
CA SER A 481 -19.49 19.87 -0.88
C SER A 481 -20.77 20.01 -0.05
N ALA A 482 -21.94 19.87 -0.69
CA ALA A 482 -23.23 19.94 -0.03
C ALA A 482 -24.12 18.76 -0.43
N ASP A 483 -24.27 17.79 0.46
CA ASP A 483 -25.07 16.57 0.29
C ASP A 483 -26.58 16.86 0.33
N LYS A 484 -27.00 18.00 0.91
CA LYS A 484 -28.39 18.46 0.93
C LYS A 484 -28.55 19.89 0.44
N ALA A 485 -29.72 20.19 -0.13
CA ALA A 485 -30.04 21.54 -0.60
C ALA A 485 -30.11 22.59 0.53
N GLU A 486 -30.48 22.16 1.75
CA GLU A 486 -30.60 23.03 2.93
C GLU A 486 -29.27 23.67 3.35
N HIS A 487 -28.14 23.05 3.00
CA HIS A 487 -26.79 23.55 3.27
C HIS A 487 -26.44 24.83 2.49
N LEU A 488 -27.31 25.27 1.57
CA LEU A 488 -27.11 26.42 0.69
C LEU A 488 -28.11 27.53 0.92
N THR A 489 -28.94 27.45 1.96
CA THR A 489 -30.11 28.31 2.13
C THR A 489 -29.72 29.78 2.17
N GLU A 490 -28.69 30.12 2.94
CA GLU A 490 -28.21 31.50 3.04
C GLU A 490 -27.43 31.95 1.79
N ILE A 491 -26.52 31.10 1.28
CA ILE A 491 -25.72 31.41 0.08
C ILE A 491 -26.59 31.67 -1.15
N LEU A 492 -27.72 30.97 -1.28
CA LEU A 492 -28.60 31.15 -2.42
C LEU A 492 -29.41 32.46 -2.38
N ARG A 493 -29.53 33.10 -1.21
CA ARG A 493 -30.14 34.43 -1.05
C ARG A 493 -29.25 35.55 -1.55
N GLU A 494 -27.94 35.33 -1.59
CA GLU A 494 -26.97 36.26 -2.14
C GLU A 494 -27.27 36.62 -3.61
N GLU A 495 -26.92 37.84 -4.01
CA GLU A 495 -27.05 38.24 -5.41
C GLU A 495 -26.11 37.43 -6.32
N ASN A 496 -26.50 37.24 -7.57
CA ASN A 496 -25.63 36.53 -8.52
C ASN A 496 -24.34 37.34 -8.75
N ASN A 497 -23.19 36.67 -8.75
CA ASN A 497 -21.85 37.28 -8.79
C ASN A 497 -21.53 38.20 -7.58
N SER A 498 -22.13 37.99 -6.40
CA SER A 498 -21.77 38.76 -5.20
C SER A 498 -20.60 38.15 -4.43
N ILE A 499 -20.39 36.82 -4.52
CA ILE A 499 -19.38 36.11 -3.74
C ILE A 499 -18.05 36.16 -4.47
N TRP A 500 -17.14 37.01 -3.99
CA TRP A 500 -15.84 37.20 -4.60
C TRP A 500 -14.86 36.09 -4.23
N ILE A 501 -14.34 35.43 -5.27
CA ILE A 501 -13.30 34.42 -5.16
C ILE A 501 -12.13 34.90 -6.03
N ARG A 502 -11.01 35.29 -5.39
CA ARG A 502 -9.83 35.85 -6.08
C ARG A 502 -8.67 34.85 -6.11
N LYS A 503 -7.94 34.80 -7.23
CA LYS A 503 -6.68 34.07 -7.43
C LYS A 503 -6.75 32.59 -7.04
N ILE A 504 -7.81 31.89 -7.49
CA ILE A 504 -7.97 30.44 -7.28
C ILE A 504 -7.54 29.66 -8.52
N LYS A 505 -6.64 28.70 -8.34
CA LYS A 505 -6.21 27.79 -9.39
C LYS A 505 -7.23 26.69 -9.68
N SER A 506 -7.78 26.04 -8.65
CA SER A 506 -8.72 24.92 -8.79
C SER A 506 -10.00 25.11 -8.00
N LEU A 507 -11.16 24.92 -8.64
CA LEU A 507 -12.47 24.90 -8.00
C LEU A 507 -13.13 23.53 -8.19
N VAL A 508 -13.54 22.91 -7.09
CA VAL A 508 -14.25 21.62 -7.08
C VAL A 508 -15.58 21.78 -6.36
N LEU A 509 -16.67 21.49 -7.06
CA LEU A 509 -18.03 21.54 -6.52
C LEU A 509 -18.68 20.17 -6.61
N ARG A 510 -19.12 19.63 -5.47
CA ARG A 510 -19.83 18.35 -5.39
C ARG A 510 -21.28 18.52 -4.99
N TRP A 511 -22.13 17.64 -5.52
CA TRP A 511 -23.52 17.52 -5.12
C TRP A 511 -24.30 18.83 -5.28
N HIS A 512 -25.06 19.27 -4.27
CA HIS A 512 -25.83 20.52 -4.34
C HIS A 512 -24.93 21.76 -4.42
N ALA A 513 -23.66 21.72 -4.00
CA ALA A 513 -22.76 22.88 -3.96
C ALA A 513 -22.55 23.52 -5.34
N ILE A 514 -22.81 22.77 -6.41
CA ILE A 514 -22.79 23.26 -7.78
C ILE A 514 -23.80 24.40 -7.98
N GLY A 515 -24.91 24.41 -7.24
CA GLY A 515 -25.89 25.50 -7.19
C GLY A 515 -25.31 26.86 -6.79
N ILE A 516 -24.12 26.90 -6.19
CA ILE A 516 -23.40 28.14 -5.84
C ILE A 516 -22.77 28.80 -7.08
N LEU A 517 -22.53 28.07 -8.18
CA LEU A 517 -21.85 28.62 -9.37
C LEU A 517 -22.37 29.99 -9.83
N PRO A 518 -23.70 30.25 -9.93
CA PRO A 518 -24.21 31.56 -10.32
C PRO A 518 -23.93 32.70 -9.33
N LYS A 519 -23.59 32.38 -8.08
CA LYS A 519 -23.28 33.32 -7.00
C LYS A 519 -21.81 33.75 -6.99
N LEU A 520 -20.92 32.93 -7.55
CA LEU A 520 -19.48 33.16 -7.55
C LEU A 520 -19.06 34.21 -8.60
N LYS A 521 -18.13 35.07 -8.22
CA LYS A 521 -17.45 36.03 -9.10
C LYS A 521 -15.95 35.87 -9.01
N ILE A 522 -15.33 35.63 -10.17
CA ILE A 522 -13.88 35.54 -10.33
C ILE A 522 -13.34 36.80 -11.00
N HIS A 523 -12.16 37.25 -10.62
CA HIS A 523 -11.54 38.45 -11.19
C HIS A 523 -11.21 38.23 -12.68
N ASP A 524 -11.31 39.28 -13.50
CA ASP A 524 -11.13 39.13 -14.95
C ASP A 524 -9.72 38.70 -15.38
N GLU A 525 -8.72 38.99 -14.54
CA GLU A 525 -7.31 38.60 -14.71
C GLU A 525 -6.99 37.19 -14.20
N ASP A 526 -7.90 36.57 -13.44
CA ASP A 526 -7.68 35.22 -12.91
C ASP A 526 -7.96 34.18 -14.01
N VAL A 527 -6.94 33.41 -14.36
CA VAL A 527 -7.05 32.23 -15.22
C VAL A 527 -7.13 31.00 -14.32
N MET A 528 -8.29 30.33 -14.31
CA MET A 528 -8.49 29.10 -13.55
C MET A 528 -7.77 27.93 -14.23
N GLU A 529 -6.98 27.17 -13.49
CA GLU A 529 -6.34 25.96 -14.00
C GLU A 529 -7.36 24.82 -14.14
N VAL A 530 -8.20 24.58 -13.13
CA VAL A 530 -9.11 23.42 -13.12
C VAL A 530 -10.48 23.76 -12.53
N LEU A 531 -11.55 23.45 -13.27
CA LEU A 531 -12.93 23.43 -12.75
C LEU A 531 -13.49 22.00 -12.81
N ARG A 532 -13.92 21.45 -11.66
CA ARG A 532 -14.58 20.13 -11.59
C ARG A 532 -15.97 20.20 -10.98
N LEU A 533 -16.95 19.62 -11.67
CA LEU A 533 -18.37 19.63 -11.26
C LEU A 533 -18.92 18.20 -11.23
N TYR A 534 -19.40 17.75 -10.06
CA TYR A 534 -19.88 16.38 -9.84
C TYR A 534 -21.26 16.32 -9.12
N PRO A 535 -22.38 16.57 -9.82
CA PRO A 535 -23.73 16.41 -9.30
C PRO A 535 -24.19 14.98 -9.54
N ASP A 536 -24.40 14.23 -8.46
CA ASP A 536 -24.91 12.85 -8.53
C ASP A 536 -26.37 12.74 -8.98
N LYS A 537 -27.16 13.80 -8.86
CA LYS A 537 -28.59 13.82 -9.18
C LYS A 537 -28.99 15.05 -9.98
N ALA A 538 -30.03 14.91 -10.80
CA ALA A 538 -30.61 16.03 -11.55
C ALA A 538 -31.08 17.18 -10.65
N GLU A 539 -31.59 16.86 -9.45
CA GLU A 539 -32.10 17.86 -8.49
C GLU A 539 -31.01 18.84 -8.03
N HIS A 540 -29.74 18.42 -8.01
CA HIS A 540 -28.60 19.27 -7.65
C HIS A 540 -28.40 20.44 -8.64
N LEU A 541 -28.91 20.31 -9.88
CA LEU A 541 -28.77 21.33 -10.92
C LEU A 541 -29.89 22.36 -10.96
N THR A 542 -30.89 22.23 -10.09
CA THR A 542 -32.13 23.02 -10.14
C THR A 542 -31.87 24.52 -10.21
N GLU A 543 -30.94 25.05 -9.41
CA GLU A 543 -30.62 26.48 -9.36
C GLU A 543 -29.89 26.98 -10.63
N ILE A 544 -28.99 26.17 -11.18
CA ILE A 544 -28.31 26.50 -12.45
C ILE A 544 -29.31 26.53 -13.61
N LEU A 545 -30.26 25.59 -13.62
CA LEU A 545 -31.25 25.49 -14.69
C LEU A 545 -32.28 26.62 -14.65
N LYS A 546 -32.67 27.09 -13.45
CA LYS A 546 -33.55 28.25 -13.24
C LYS A 546 -32.94 29.56 -13.74
N THR A 547 -31.62 29.65 -13.77
CA THR A 547 -30.92 30.87 -14.20
C THR A 547 -31.15 31.13 -15.69
N GLU A 548 -31.93 32.17 -16.02
CA GLU A 548 -32.28 32.55 -17.40
C GLU A 548 -31.10 33.17 -18.16
N ASN A 549 -30.13 33.73 -17.44
CA ASN A 549 -29.06 34.54 -18.00
C ASN A 549 -27.83 33.70 -18.39
N LYS A 550 -27.53 33.62 -19.69
CA LYS A 550 -26.37 32.85 -20.20
C LYS A 550 -25.01 33.48 -19.89
N ASN A 551 -25.00 34.73 -19.40
CA ASN A 551 -23.79 35.52 -19.21
C ASN A 551 -23.20 35.43 -17.80
N ILE A 552 -23.85 34.73 -16.85
CA ILE A 552 -23.39 34.67 -15.46
C ILE A 552 -22.14 33.79 -15.30
N LEU A 553 -21.92 32.84 -16.22
CA LEU A 553 -20.83 31.87 -16.14
C LEU A 553 -19.70 32.11 -17.15
N VAL A 554 -19.61 33.33 -17.72
CA VAL A 554 -18.63 33.66 -18.78
C VAL A 554 -17.18 33.41 -18.36
N TRP A 555 -16.86 33.53 -17.07
CA TRP A 555 -15.52 33.25 -16.56
C TRP A 555 -15.13 31.76 -16.65
N ILE A 556 -16.09 30.83 -16.68
CA ILE A 556 -15.83 29.37 -16.83
C ILE A 556 -15.14 29.09 -18.17
N GLY A 557 -15.48 29.87 -19.20
CA GLY A 557 -14.82 29.83 -20.49
C GLY A 557 -13.34 30.27 -20.48
N LYS A 558 -12.75 30.63 -19.33
CA LYS A 558 -11.31 30.91 -19.15
C LYS A 558 -10.56 29.77 -18.44
N ALA A 559 -11.25 28.69 -18.05
CA ALA A 559 -10.60 27.55 -17.39
C ALA A 559 -9.75 26.73 -18.38
N LYS A 560 -8.53 26.36 -17.97
CA LYS A 560 -7.66 25.48 -18.75
C LYS A 560 -8.20 24.06 -18.83
N THR A 561 -8.65 23.51 -17.70
CA THR A 561 -9.28 22.19 -17.61
C THR A 561 -10.72 22.31 -17.10
N LEU A 562 -11.64 21.66 -17.80
CA LEU A 562 -13.05 21.56 -17.43
C LEU A 562 -13.47 20.10 -17.32
N ASP A 563 -13.83 19.65 -16.13
CA ASP A 563 -14.30 18.29 -15.85
C ASP A 563 -15.77 18.32 -15.39
N LEU A 564 -16.64 17.74 -16.20
CA LEU A 564 -18.08 17.67 -15.98
C LEU A 564 -18.50 16.20 -15.85
N GLY A 565 -18.63 15.75 -14.60
CA GLY A 565 -19.08 14.39 -14.30
C GLY A 565 -20.58 14.27 -14.10
N TRP A 566 -21.11 13.09 -14.38
CA TRP A 566 -22.50 12.70 -14.15
C TRP A 566 -23.52 13.66 -14.77
N TYR A 567 -24.39 14.29 -13.96
CA TYR A 567 -25.38 15.23 -14.47
C TYR A 567 -24.76 16.56 -14.94
N ALA A 568 -23.51 16.90 -14.57
CA ALA A 568 -22.89 18.17 -14.98
C ALA A 568 -22.61 18.23 -16.48
N ALA A 569 -22.41 17.09 -17.15
CA ALA A 569 -22.30 17.07 -18.61
C ALA A 569 -23.54 17.73 -19.27
N GLY A 570 -24.73 17.60 -18.65
CA GLY A 570 -25.98 18.20 -19.09
C GLY A 570 -26.03 19.74 -19.04
N ILE A 571 -25.18 20.39 -18.25
CA ILE A 571 -25.14 21.86 -18.16
C ILE A 571 -24.11 22.50 -19.09
N LEU A 572 -23.36 21.73 -19.88
CA LEU A 572 -22.37 22.25 -20.85
C LEU A 572 -22.89 23.43 -21.71
N PRO A 573 -24.13 23.42 -22.25
CA PRO A 573 -24.65 24.57 -23.02
C PRO A 573 -24.88 25.86 -22.22
N LYS A 574 -24.88 25.79 -20.89
CA LYS A 574 -25.10 26.92 -19.95
C LYS A 574 -23.78 27.54 -19.48
N LEU A 575 -22.64 26.89 -19.66
CA LEU A 575 -21.34 27.36 -19.17
C LEU A 575 -20.73 28.51 -19.98
N GLY A 576 -21.34 28.91 -21.11
CA GLY A 576 -20.93 30.11 -21.85
C GLY A 576 -19.55 30.04 -22.50
N ILE A 577 -19.07 28.84 -22.86
CA ILE A 577 -17.76 28.63 -23.49
C ILE A 577 -17.72 29.36 -24.85
N HIS A 578 -16.76 30.27 -25.02
CA HIS A 578 -16.58 31.05 -26.25
C HIS A 578 -15.84 30.25 -27.33
N GLU A 579 -16.06 30.58 -28.59
CA GLU A 579 -15.42 29.89 -29.73
C GLU A 579 -13.90 30.17 -29.84
N GLU A 580 -13.45 31.28 -29.27
CA GLU A 580 -12.02 31.63 -29.17
C GLU A 580 -11.35 31.00 -27.95
N ASN A 581 -12.07 30.22 -27.14
CA ASN A 581 -11.48 29.58 -25.97
C ASN A 581 -10.40 28.57 -26.37
N MET A 582 -9.29 28.59 -25.63
CA MET A 582 -8.17 27.67 -25.75
C MET A 582 -8.13 26.82 -24.48
N MET A 583 -8.76 25.64 -24.53
CA MET A 583 -8.84 24.71 -23.40
C MET A 583 -7.73 23.68 -23.51
N GLU A 584 -7.00 23.46 -22.41
CA GLU A 584 -6.04 22.36 -22.29
C GLU A 584 -6.80 21.03 -22.26
N GLU A 585 -7.83 20.89 -21.42
CA GLU A 585 -8.53 19.61 -21.28
C GLU A 585 -10.04 19.77 -21.04
N LEU A 586 -10.85 18.97 -21.75
CA LEU A 586 -12.29 18.83 -21.51
C LEU A 586 -12.62 17.36 -21.20
N VAL A 587 -13.14 17.10 -20.00
CA VAL A 587 -13.61 15.79 -19.57
C VAL A 587 -15.13 15.82 -19.40
N LEU A 588 -15.83 14.92 -20.09
CA LEU A 588 -17.28 14.74 -19.98
C LEU A 588 -17.57 13.29 -19.61
N SER A 589 -18.21 13.04 -18.47
CA SER A 589 -18.67 11.69 -18.13
C SER A 589 -20.13 11.71 -17.71
N ALA A 590 -20.87 10.69 -18.13
CA ALA A 590 -22.24 10.46 -17.66
C ALA A 590 -22.52 8.96 -17.69
N ASN A 591 -22.95 8.37 -16.58
CA ASN A 591 -23.23 6.93 -16.50
C ASN A 591 -24.39 6.53 -17.43
N ARG A 592 -25.37 7.42 -17.63
CA ARG A 592 -26.56 7.16 -18.47
C ARG A 592 -26.91 8.35 -19.35
N SER A 593 -27.41 8.08 -20.56
CA SER A 593 -27.85 9.11 -21.52
C SER A 593 -29.01 9.98 -21.00
N GLU A 594 -29.74 9.53 -19.97
CA GLU A 594 -30.77 10.33 -19.30
C GLU A 594 -30.20 11.61 -18.66
N GLN A 595 -28.98 11.53 -18.12
CA GLN A 595 -28.28 12.63 -17.44
C GLN A 595 -28.00 13.82 -18.37
N ILE A 596 -27.93 13.56 -19.68
CA ILE A 596 -27.72 14.55 -20.73
C ILE A 596 -28.95 14.78 -21.61
N SER A 597 -30.11 14.20 -21.25
CA SER A 597 -31.32 14.23 -22.08
C SER A 597 -31.81 15.64 -22.41
N GLY A 598 -31.52 16.62 -21.54
CA GLY A 598 -31.75 18.04 -21.78
C GLY A 598 -31.03 18.55 -23.03
N ILE A 599 -29.77 18.13 -23.24
CA ILE A 599 -28.97 18.46 -24.43
C ILE A 599 -29.55 17.78 -25.67
N LEU A 600 -29.88 16.49 -25.57
CA LEU A 600 -30.35 15.70 -26.71
C LEU A 600 -31.70 16.20 -27.27
N LYS A 601 -32.58 16.72 -26.40
CA LYS A 601 -33.89 17.30 -26.75
C LYS A 601 -33.79 18.71 -27.39
N MET A 602 -32.62 19.35 -27.42
CA MET A 602 -32.46 20.69 -28.00
C MET A 602 -32.68 20.65 -29.52
N LYS A 603 -33.67 21.40 -29.99
CA LYS A 603 -34.22 21.33 -31.36
C LYS A 603 -33.29 21.71 -32.51
N ASN A 604 -32.06 22.22 -32.27
CA ASN A 604 -30.95 22.43 -33.25
C ASN A 604 -29.93 23.44 -32.70
N LYS A 605 -29.19 23.09 -31.63
CA LYS A 605 -28.11 23.95 -31.13
C LYS A 605 -26.85 23.10 -31.01
N SER A 606 -25.92 23.29 -31.93
CA SER A 606 -24.55 22.80 -31.75
C SER A 606 -23.92 23.51 -30.56
N ILE A 607 -23.18 22.78 -29.74
CA ILE A 607 -22.42 23.33 -28.61
C ILE A 607 -21.02 23.65 -29.14
N ARG A 608 -20.64 24.93 -29.09
CA ARG A 608 -19.29 25.35 -29.45
C ARG A 608 -18.41 25.23 -28.20
N ILE A 609 -17.24 24.61 -28.34
CA ILE A 609 -16.30 24.40 -27.22
C ILE A 609 -14.90 24.99 -27.48
N GLY A 610 -14.71 25.69 -28.61
CA GLY A 610 -13.45 26.34 -28.97
C GLY A 610 -12.39 25.38 -29.51
N LYS A 611 -11.11 25.65 -29.19
CA LYS A 611 -9.96 24.76 -29.43
C LYS A 611 -9.68 23.96 -28.15
N VAL A 612 -9.54 22.64 -28.27
CA VAL A 612 -9.35 21.72 -27.16
C VAL A 612 -8.17 20.81 -27.47
N LYS A 613 -7.20 20.79 -26.55
CA LYS A 613 -5.96 20.01 -26.70
C LYS A 613 -6.16 18.54 -26.32
N PHE A 614 -6.84 18.26 -25.20
CA PHE A 614 -7.23 16.92 -24.75
C PHE A 614 -8.75 16.82 -24.57
N LEU A 615 -9.42 15.89 -25.24
CA LEU A 615 -10.87 15.67 -25.10
C LEU A 615 -11.15 14.24 -24.66
N ARG A 616 -11.77 14.09 -23.48
CA ARG A 616 -12.17 12.80 -22.91
C ARG A 616 -13.68 12.74 -22.74
N ILE A 617 -14.33 11.73 -23.33
CA ILE A 617 -15.78 11.55 -23.19
C ILE A 617 -16.10 10.10 -22.85
N TYR A 618 -16.79 9.90 -21.72
CA TYR A 618 -17.10 8.56 -21.22
C TYR A 618 -18.60 8.31 -21.09
N ASN A 619 -18.96 7.06 -21.37
CA ASN A 619 -20.26 6.47 -21.17
C ASN A 619 -21.37 7.23 -21.90
N GLY A 620 -22.53 7.41 -21.27
CA GLY A 620 -23.67 8.14 -21.84
C GLY A 620 -23.35 9.57 -22.28
N ALA A 621 -22.25 10.18 -21.83
CA ALA A 621 -21.83 11.50 -22.32
C ALA A 621 -21.40 11.47 -23.79
N LEU A 622 -21.07 10.30 -24.36
CA LEU A 622 -20.67 10.18 -25.76
C LEU A 622 -21.71 10.74 -26.72
N GLU A 623 -23.01 10.57 -26.46
CA GLU A 623 -24.07 11.15 -27.30
C GLU A 623 -23.95 12.68 -27.49
N ILE A 624 -23.27 13.39 -26.58
CA ILE A 624 -22.97 14.83 -26.72
C ILE A 624 -22.06 15.09 -27.93
N LEU A 625 -21.19 14.14 -28.30
CA LEU A 625 -20.25 14.24 -29.43
C LEU A 625 -20.97 14.61 -30.74
N SER A 626 -22.19 14.11 -30.95
CA SER A 626 -23.04 14.45 -32.11
C SER A 626 -23.45 15.94 -32.17
N ARG A 627 -23.33 16.66 -31.06
CA ARG A 627 -23.73 18.06 -30.88
C ARG A 627 -22.53 19.01 -30.74
N LEU A 628 -21.34 18.50 -30.45
CA LEU A 628 -20.13 19.32 -30.32
C LEU A 628 -19.71 19.89 -31.68
N ARG A 629 -19.32 21.15 -31.68
CA ARG A 629 -18.61 21.79 -32.79
C ARG A 629 -17.33 22.43 -32.27
N MET A 630 -16.21 21.89 -32.72
CA MET A 630 -14.89 22.44 -32.47
C MET A 630 -14.52 23.44 -33.57
N HIS A 631 -13.55 24.30 -33.26
CA HIS A 631 -12.99 25.22 -34.24
C HIS A 631 -12.36 24.45 -35.42
N GLY A 632 -12.50 24.94 -36.65
CA GLY A 632 -12.03 24.23 -37.86
C GLY A 632 -10.51 23.98 -37.93
N GLU A 633 -9.75 24.79 -37.19
CA GLU A 633 -8.28 24.66 -37.04
C GLU A 633 -7.87 23.92 -35.76
N ASN A 634 -8.77 23.20 -35.10
CA ASN A 634 -8.41 22.47 -33.89
C ASN A 634 -7.40 21.35 -34.21
N MET A 635 -6.25 21.40 -33.56
CA MET A 635 -5.20 20.38 -33.60
C MET A 635 -5.17 19.71 -32.22
N MET A 636 -5.93 18.62 -32.07
CA MET A 636 -6.04 17.91 -30.80
C MET A 636 -4.83 17.00 -30.58
N GLU A 637 -4.23 17.05 -29.40
CA GLU A 637 -3.18 16.09 -29.02
C GLU A 637 -3.79 14.71 -28.75
N GLU A 638 -4.94 14.66 -28.07
CA GLU A 638 -5.58 13.38 -27.72
C GLU A 638 -7.11 13.45 -27.70
N LEU A 639 -7.74 12.44 -28.29
CA LEU A 639 -9.16 12.15 -28.18
C LEU A 639 -9.34 10.77 -27.54
N GLU A 640 -9.95 10.74 -26.37
CA GLU A 640 -10.21 9.52 -25.60
C GLU A 640 -11.70 9.30 -25.42
N LEU A 641 -12.23 8.16 -25.86
CA LEU A 641 -13.66 7.87 -25.82
C LEU A 641 -13.90 6.47 -25.28
N GLY A 642 -14.75 6.32 -24.27
CA GLY A 642 -15.10 5.01 -23.71
C GLY A 642 -16.61 4.88 -23.52
N ALA A 643 -17.16 3.71 -23.83
CA ALA A 643 -18.55 3.38 -23.49
C ALA A 643 -18.68 1.91 -23.10
N ASP A 644 -19.17 1.68 -21.89
CA ASP A 644 -19.34 0.33 -21.37
C ASP A 644 -20.60 -0.37 -21.90
N GLU A 645 -21.61 0.37 -22.37
CA GLU A 645 -22.91 -0.17 -22.80
C GLU A 645 -23.31 0.36 -24.19
N PRO A 646 -23.85 -0.49 -25.10
CA PRO A 646 -24.24 -0.06 -26.46
C PRO A 646 -25.29 1.06 -26.50
N GLU A 647 -26.18 1.14 -25.50
CA GLU A 647 -27.20 2.20 -25.40
C GLU A 647 -26.58 3.60 -25.35
N GLN A 648 -25.37 3.72 -24.81
CA GLN A 648 -24.63 4.97 -24.63
C GLN A 648 -24.12 5.58 -25.95
N ILE A 649 -24.14 4.81 -27.05
CA ILE A 649 -23.74 5.26 -28.39
C ILE A 649 -24.83 5.08 -29.45
N SER A 650 -26.01 4.60 -29.06
CA SER A 650 -27.08 4.20 -29.97
C SER A 650 -27.58 5.32 -30.90
N GLY A 651 -27.57 6.57 -30.43
CA GLY A 651 -27.90 7.76 -31.21
C GLY A 651 -26.81 8.09 -32.23
N ILE A 652 -25.54 7.92 -31.88
CA ILE A 652 -24.40 8.10 -32.78
C ILE A 652 -24.39 7.05 -33.89
N LEU A 653 -24.67 5.78 -33.57
CA LEU A 653 -24.67 4.69 -34.56
C LEU A 653 -25.67 4.91 -35.69
N ARG A 654 -26.80 5.58 -35.41
CA ARG A 654 -27.82 5.96 -36.41
C ARG A 654 -27.38 7.07 -37.36
N MET A 655 -26.30 7.79 -37.04
CA MET A 655 -25.77 8.84 -37.90
C MET A 655 -25.11 8.25 -39.15
N LYS A 656 -25.04 9.04 -40.22
CA LYS A 656 -24.29 8.66 -41.43
C LYS A 656 -22.79 8.57 -41.11
N ASN A 657 -22.06 7.73 -41.82
CA ASN A 657 -20.60 7.66 -41.69
C ASN A 657 -19.95 9.01 -42.06
N LYS A 658 -18.79 9.30 -41.46
CA LYS A 658 -18.07 10.59 -41.64
C LYS A 658 -18.90 11.83 -41.29
N SER A 659 -19.87 11.71 -40.37
CA SER A 659 -20.74 12.82 -39.98
C SER A 659 -20.26 13.60 -38.76
N ILE A 660 -19.35 13.02 -37.97
CA ILE A 660 -18.77 13.68 -36.80
C ILE A 660 -17.43 14.32 -37.22
N GLY A 661 -17.41 15.65 -37.29
CA GLY A 661 -16.20 16.41 -37.57
C GLY A 661 -15.43 16.72 -36.29
N ILE A 662 -14.33 16.00 -36.05
CA ILE A 662 -13.48 16.18 -34.86
C ILE A 662 -12.21 17.02 -35.08
N GLY A 663 -11.94 17.45 -36.32
CA GLY A 663 -10.70 18.15 -36.68
C GLY A 663 -9.54 17.18 -36.90
N LYS A 664 -8.30 17.67 -36.72
CA LYS A 664 -7.07 16.86 -36.77
C LYS A 664 -6.74 16.37 -35.37
N VAL A 665 -6.37 15.09 -35.25
CA VAL A 665 -6.11 14.41 -33.96
C VAL A 665 -4.81 13.61 -34.08
N LYS A 666 -3.89 13.83 -33.15
CA LYS A 666 -2.62 13.10 -33.07
C LYS A 666 -2.80 11.72 -32.43
N LYS A 667 -3.43 11.64 -31.26
CA LYS A 667 -3.70 10.39 -30.55
C LYS A 667 -5.19 10.12 -30.42
N LEU A 668 -5.64 8.94 -30.84
CA LEU A 668 -7.05 8.51 -30.76
C LEU A 668 -7.13 7.22 -29.96
N GLU A 669 -7.90 7.22 -28.88
CA GLU A 669 -8.14 6.05 -28.04
C GLU A 669 -9.63 5.79 -27.91
N LEU A 670 -10.04 4.56 -28.25
CA LEU A 670 -11.44 4.14 -28.19
C LEU A 670 -11.54 2.85 -27.35
N TYR A 671 -12.39 2.90 -26.32
CA TYR A 671 -12.59 1.80 -25.37
C TYR A 671 -14.01 1.23 -25.46
N ASN A 672 -14.12 -0.10 -25.39
CA ASN A 672 -15.37 -0.85 -25.37
C ASN A 672 -16.28 -0.50 -26.56
N CYS A 673 -17.57 -0.21 -26.32
CA CYS A 673 -18.53 0.13 -27.37
C CYS A 673 -18.10 1.35 -28.20
N ALA A 674 -17.31 2.27 -27.64
CA ALA A 674 -16.88 3.47 -28.35
C ALA A 674 -16.13 3.14 -29.65
N VAL A 675 -15.52 1.96 -29.76
CA VAL A 675 -14.87 1.51 -31.00
C VAL A 675 -15.85 1.47 -32.18
N GLU A 676 -17.14 1.15 -31.96
CA GLU A 676 -18.16 1.11 -33.03
C GLU A 676 -18.41 2.46 -33.71
N ILE A 677 -18.04 3.57 -33.07
CA ILE A 677 -18.24 4.91 -33.63
C ILE A 677 -17.08 5.32 -34.56
N LEU A 678 -16.00 4.53 -34.65
CA LEU A 678 -14.86 4.80 -35.53
C LEU A 678 -15.28 5.15 -36.99
N PRO A 679 -16.22 4.43 -37.64
CA PRO A 679 -16.68 4.77 -39.00
C PRO A 679 -17.47 6.09 -39.08
N LYS A 680 -17.90 6.66 -37.95
CA LYS A 680 -18.68 7.90 -37.88
C LYS A 680 -17.80 9.15 -37.95
N PHE A 681 -16.51 9.04 -37.68
CA PHE A 681 -15.58 10.15 -37.78
C PHE A 681 -15.28 10.56 -39.22
N GLY A 682 -15.37 11.86 -39.49
CA GLY A 682 -14.93 12.49 -40.73
C GLY A 682 -13.48 12.93 -40.64
N LEU A 683 -12.54 11.99 -40.46
CA LEU A 683 -11.11 12.29 -40.44
C LEU A 683 -10.66 12.83 -41.81
N SER A 684 -9.94 13.97 -41.82
CA SER A 684 -9.44 14.56 -43.07
C SER A 684 -8.40 13.65 -43.73
N GLU A 685 -8.32 13.64 -45.06
CA GLU A 685 -7.30 12.85 -45.79
C GLU A 685 -5.85 13.24 -45.44
N GLU A 686 -5.66 14.46 -44.91
CA GLU A 686 -4.37 14.98 -44.44
C GLU A 686 -4.08 14.66 -42.96
N ASN A 687 -4.95 13.96 -42.23
CA ASN A 687 -4.70 13.66 -40.82
C ASN A 687 -3.71 12.49 -40.69
N GLU A 688 -2.55 12.76 -40.11
CA GLU A 688 -1.57 11.74 -39.73
C GLU A 688 -1.73 11.44 -38.24
N ILE A 689 -2.27 10.27 -37.91
CA ILE A 689 -2.44 9.84 -36.51
C ILE A 689 -1.09 9.32 -36.01
N GLU A 690 -0.56 9.93 -34.96
CA GLU A 690 0.65 9.50 -34.28
C GLU A 690 0.41 8.17 -33.53
N LYS A 691 -0.71 8.03 -32.81
CA LYS A 691 -1.07 6.80 -32.11
C LYS A 691 -2.58 6.50 -32.14
N LEU A 692 -2.95 5.26 -32.45
CA LEU A 692 -4.32 4.75 -32.37
C LEU A 692 -4.38 3.55 -31.41
N VAL A 693 -5.22 3.64 -30.38
CA VAL A 693 -5.49 2.54 -29.44
C VAL A 693 -6.96 2.15 -29.55
N LEU A 694 -7.22 0.86 -29.78
CA LEU A 694 -8.56 0.29 -29.72
C LEU A 694 -8.54 -0.84 -28.70
N ASP A 695 -9.44 -0.79 -27.72
CA ASP A 695 -9.48 -1.76 -26.62
C ASP A 695 -10.93 -2.16 -26.36
N VAL A 696 -11.22 -3.46 -26.42
CA VAL A 696 -12.58 -3.99 -26.28
C VAL A 696 -12.58 -5.26 -25.46
N GLY A 697 -13.00 -5.17 -24.20
CA GLY A 697 -13.08 -6.34 -23.32
C GLY A 697 -14.29 -7.25 -23.54
N VAL A 698 -15.27 -6.87 -24.38
CA VAL A 698 -16.50 -7.67 -24.59
C VAL A 698 -16.86 -7.82 -26.07
N SER A 699 -17.02 -9.06 -26.55
CA SER A 699 -17.30 -9.37 -27.97
C SER A 699 -18.55 -8.69 -28.54
N THR A 700 -19.61 -8.57 -27.74
CA THR A 700 -20.88 -7.97 -28.17
C THR A 700 -20.77 -6.49 -28.50
N HIS A 701 -19.67 -5.83 -28.11
CA HIS A 701 -19.42 -4.42 -28.37
C HIS A 701 -18.93 -4.14 -29.81
N LEU A 702 -18.82 -5.14 -30.69
CA LEU A 702 -18.33 -4.96 -32.08
C LEU A 702 -19.31 -5.39 -33.18
N THR A 703 -20.57 -5.63 -32.82
CA THR A 703 -21.58 -6.17 -33.74
C THR A 703 -21.82 -5.34 -35.00
N GLU A 704 -21.82 -4.01 -34.91
CA GLU A 704 -22.07 -3.14 -36.08
C GLU A 704 -20.85 -3.02 -36.99
N ILE A 705 -19.64 -2.97 -36.42
CA ILE A 705 -18.40 -2.93 -37.20
C ILE A 705 -18.20 -4.20 -38.03
N PHE A 706 -18.51 -5.37 -37.48
CA PHE A 706 -18.36 -6.63 -38.21
C PHE A 706 -19.32 -6.77 -39.39
N LYS A 707 -20.49 -6.13 -39.36
CA LYS A 707 -21.46 -6.11 -40.48
C LYS A 707 -20.93 -5.34 -41.70
N ILE A 708 -19.88 -4.55 -41.56
CA ILE A 708 -19.33 -3.74 -42.65
C ILE A 708 -18.56 -4.65 -43.63
N LYS A 709 -19.05 -4.72 -44.87
CA LYS A 709 -18.57 -5.68 -45.89
C LYS A 709 -17.24 -5.31 -46.57
N ASN A 710 -16.84 -4.05 -46.59
CA ASN A 710 -15.68 -3.55 -47.34
C ASN A 710 -14.55 -3.08 -46.43
N LYS A 711 -13.28 -3.23 -46.86
CA LYS A 711 -12.13 -2.48 -46.32
C LYS A 711 -12.37 -1.00 -46.62
N ASN A 712 -12.91 -0.25 -45.66
CA ASN A 712 -13.43 1.09 -45.91
C ASN A 712 -12.39 2.21 -45.79
N GLY A 713 -11.11 1.88 -45.59
CA GLY A 713 -10.01 2.86 -45.51
C GLY A 713 -10.29 3.96 -44.48
N TRP A 714 -10.69 3.57 -43.26
CA TRP A 714 -10.98 4.53 -42.19
C TRP A 714 -9.72 5.26 -41.73
N LEU A 715 -8.57 4.61 -41.90
CA LEU A 715 -7.27 5.03 -41.42
C LEU A 715 -6.28 4.97 -42.58
N ARG A 716 -5.75 6.11 -43.01
CA ARG A 716 -4.84 6.19 -44.15
C ARG A 716 -3.37 6.21 -43.71
N LYS A 717 -3.04 7.03 -42.72
CA LYS A 717 -1.70 7.19 -42.14
C LYS A 717 -1.75 7.09 -40.62
N VAL A 718 -1.15 6.03 -40.08
CA VAL A 718 -1.05 5.76 -38.63
C VAL A 718 0.38 5.35 -38.33
N LYS A 719 1.05 6.05 -37.40
CA LYS A 719 2.43 5.72 -37.01
C LYS A 719 2.49 4.61 -35.96
N SER A 720 1.66 4.65 -34.93
CA SER A 720 1.55 3.61 -33.90
C SER A 720 0.11 3.09 -33.81
N LEU A 721 -0.07 1.77 -33.84
CA LEU A 721 -1.38 1.09 -33.78
C LEU A 721 -1.34 -0.01 -32.71
N GLU A 722 -2.24 0.09 -31.74
CA GLU A 722 -2.39 -0.83 -30.62
C GLU A 722 -3.82 -1.37 -30.59
N LEU A 723 -3.99 -2.69 -30.67
CA LEU A 723 -5.29 -3.36 -30.56
C LEU A 723 -5.29 -4.32 -29.36
N LYS A 724 -6.25 -4.16 -28.46
CA LYS A 724 -6.40 -5.01 -27.28
C LYS A 724 -7.67 -5.84 -27.32
N ASP A 725 -7.58 -7.06 -26.82
CA ASP A 725 -8.71 -7.97 -26.65
C ASP A 725 -9.51 -8.16 -27.95
N TYR A 726 -10.85 -8.07 -27.88
CA TYR A 726 -11.72 -8.25 -29.05
C TYR A 726 -11.48 -7.20 -30.15
N ALA A 727 -10.81 -6.07 -29.86
CA ALA A 727 -10.47 -5.07 -30.87
C ALA A 727 -9.55 -5.64 -31.95
N ILE A 728 -8.75 -6.66 -31.62
CA ILE A 728 -7.88 -7.36 -32.58
C ILE A 728 -8.72 -7.89 -33.76
N GLY A 729 -9.94 -8.37 -33.52
CA GLY A 729 -10.86 -8.85 -34.56
C GLY A 729 -11.16 -7.82 -35.66
N ILE A 730 -11.00 -6.53 -35.38
CA ILE A 730 -11.25 -5.43 -36.31
C ILE A 730 -10.09 -5.24 -37.29
N LEU A 731 -8.92 -5.83 -37.04
CA LEU A 731 -7.71 -5.66 -37.85
C LEU A 731 -7.97 -5.80 -39.37
N PRO A 732 -8.71 -6.82 -39.88
CA PRO A 732 -9.01 -6.95 -41.31
C PRO A 732 -9.91 -5.83 -41.89
N LYS A 733 -10.57 -5.04 -41.04
CA LYS A 733 -11.53 -3.98 -41.40
C LYS A 733 -10.92 -2.58 -41.43
N LEU A 734 -9.82 -2.33 -40.69
CA LEU A 734 -9.23 -1.00 -40.51
C LEU A 734 -8.77 -0.35 -41.83
N GLY A 735 -8.37 -1.16 -42.83
CA GLY A 735 -8.05 -0.68 -44.18
C GLY A 735 -6.80 0.21 -44.23
N ILE A 736 -5.70 -0.24 -43.61
CA ILE A 736 -4.39 0.42 -43.62
C ILE A 736 -3.83 0.45 -45.06
N HIS A 737 -3.31 1.60 -45.49
CA HIS A 737 -2.84 1.82 -46.86
C HIS A 737 -1.51 1.11 -47.16
N GLU A 738 -1.33 0.62 -48.40
CA GLU A 738 -0.17 -0.19 -48.83
C GLU A 738 1.21 0.45 -48.57
N GLU A 739 1.25 1.78 -48.60
CA GLU A 739 2.46 2.60 -48.42
C GLU A 739 2.65 3.10 -46.98
N ASN A 740 1.78 2.73 -46.03
CA ASN A 740 1.91 3.21 -44.65
C ASN A 740 3.12 2.58 -43.95
N MET A 741 3.93 3.42 -43.33
CA MET A 741 5.06 3.03 -42.49
C MET A 741 4.61 3.10 -41.03
N ILE A 742 4.36 1.95 -40.41
CA ILE A 742 4.01 1.84 -39.00
C ILE A 742 5.31 1.72 -38.20
N GLU A 743 5.56 2.71 -37.35
CA GLU A 743 6.69 2.71 -36.41
C GLU A 743 6.49 1.65 -35.32
N GLU A 744 5.26 1.45 -34.85
CA GLU A 744 4.91 0.50 -33.79
C GLU A 744 3.55 -0.17 -34.03
N PHE A 745 3.52 -1.50 -34.02
CA PHE A 745 2.30 -2.30 -34.14
C PHE A 745 2.20 -3.26 -32.95
N GLY A 746 1.21 -3.06 -32.08
CA GLY A 746 0.98 -3.82 -30.86
C GLY A 746 -0.34 -4.57 -30.87
N LEU A 747 -0.35 -5.86 -30.54
CA LEU A 747 -1.56 -6.65 -30.26
C LEU A 747 -1.42 -7.31 -28.88
N SER A 748 -2.47 -7.24 -28.05
CA SER A 748 -2.45 -7.83 -26.70
C SER A 748 -3.82 -8.40 -26.34
N THR A 749 -3.86 -9.61 -25.80
CA THR A 749 -5.11 -10.21 -25.32
C THR A 749 -4.85 -11.42 -24.43
N GLU A 750 -5.52 -11.47 -23.28
CA GLU A 750 -5.41 -12.58 -22.33
C GLU A 750 -6.17 -13.84 -22.77
N GLU A 751 -7.20 -13.70 -23.60
CA GLU A 751 -8.09 -14.81 -23.95
C GLU A 751 -8.02 -15.21 -25.44
N ASP A 752 -7.84 -16.50 -25.71
CA ASP A 752 -7.91 -17.12 -27.04
C ASP A 752 -9.24 -16.84 -27.79
N GLU A 753 -10.34 -16.64 -27.06
CA GLU A 753 -11.64 -16.34 -27.66
C GLU A 753 -11.63 -15.02 -28.43
N HIS A 754 -10.82 -14.03 -27.98
CA HIS A 754 -10.73 -12.70 -28.58
C HIS A 754 -10.18 -12.73 -30.02
N ILE A 755 -9.38 -13.76 -30.35
CA ILE A 755 -8.69 -13.90 -31.65
C ILE A 755 -9.27 -15.01 -32.52
N THR A 756 -10.23 -15.77 -31.98
CA THR A 756 -10.76 -16.98 -32.62
C THR A 756 -11.32 -16.70 -34.03
N GLU A 757 -11.94 -15.54 -34.26
CA GLU A 757 -12.45 -15.15 -35.58
C GLU A 757 -11.32 -14.95 -36.62
N ILE A 758 -10.20 -14.34 -36.21
CA ILE A 758 -9.04 -14.13 -37.06
C ILE A 758 -8.40 -15.47 -37.42
N LEU A 759 -8.25 -16.36 -36.44
CA LEU A 759 -7.65 -17.67 -36.64
C LEU A 759 -8.49 -18.54 -37.60
N LYS A 760 -9.83 -18.50 -37.50
CA LYS A 760 -10.79 -19.20 -38.38
C LYS A 760 -10.83 -18.67 -39.82
N THR A 761 -10.30 -17.47 -40.07
CA THR A 761 -10.36 -16.88 -41.41
C THR A 761 -9.38 -17.60 -42.36
N GLU A 762 -9.93 -18.34 -43.33
CA GLU A 762 -9.18 -19.09 -44.36
C GLU A 762 -8.90 -18.27 -45.63
N ASN A 763 -9.54 -17.11 -45.78
CA ASN A 763 -9.47 -16.32 -47.00
C ASN A 763 -8.17 -15.48 -47.04
N LYS A 764 -7.30 -15.77 -48.02
CA LYS A 764 -6.03 -15.05 -48.22
C LYS A 764 -6.22 -13.55 -48.49
N ASP A 765 -7.38 -13.14 -49.01
CA ASP A 765 -7.71 -11.73 -49.29
C ASP A 765 -8.11 -10.93 -48.03
N ILE A 766 -8.39 -11.63 -46.92
CA ILE A 766 -8.77 -11.09 -45.60
C ILE A 766 -7.59 -11.12 -44.61
N LEU A 767 -6.46 -11.72 -44.99
CA LEU A 767 -5.25 -11.69 -44.17
C LEU A 767 -4.87 -10.24 -43.86
N ALA A 768 -4.58 -9.98 -42.58
CA ALA A 768 -4.29 -8.66 -42.06
C ALA A 768 -2.99 -8.14 -42.68
N TRP A 769 -3.14 -7.41 -43.78
CA TRP A 769 -2.06 -6.65 -44.36
C TRP A 769 -1.78 -5.45 -43.45
N VAL A 770 -0.60 -5.42 -42.83
CA VAL A 770 -0.21 -4.40 -41.83
C VAL A 770 0.81 -3.40 -42.40
N GLY A 771 1.32 -3.67 -43.60
CA GLY A 771 2.30 -2.81 -44.27
C GLY A 771 3.73 -3.00 -43.85
N LYS A 772 4.47 -1.89 -43.85
CA LYS A 772 5.86 -1.85 -43.39
C LYS A 772 5.84 -1.52 -41.91
N VAL A 773 6.26 -2.45 -41.07
CA VAL A 773 6.24 -2.38 -39.61
C VAL A 773 7.68 -2.37 -39.10
N ARG A 774 8.04 -1.35 -38.33
CA ARG A 774 9.38 -1.24 -37.74
C ARG A 774 9.51 -2.00 -36.42
N ARG A 775 8.54 -1.84 -35.52
CA ARG A 775 8.46 -2.54 -34.23
C ARG A 775 7.16 -3.35 -34.14
N LEU A 776 7.26 -4.64 -33.82
CA LEU A 776 6.13 -5.54 -33.62
C LEU A 776 6.09 -6.00 -32.16
N LYS A 777 4.98 -5.76 -31.46
CA LYS A 777 4.72 -6.25 -30.11
C LYS A 777 3.50 -7.16 -30.11
N LEU A 778 3.63 -8.40 -29.67
CA LEU A 778 2.51 -9.32 -29.47
C LEU A 778 2.55 -9.88 -28.05
N GLU A 779 1.45 -9.77 -27.32
CA GLU A 779 1.34 -10.21 -25.93
C GLU A 779 0.23 -11.26 -25.77
N ASN A 780 0.50 -12.23 -24.90
CA ASN A 780 -0.38 -13.32 -24.50
C ASN A 780 -0.92 -14.08 -25.71
N SER A 781 -2.23 -14.36 -25.73
CA SER A 781 -2.87 -15.10 -26.80
C SER A 781 -2.71 -14.42 -28.18
N ALA A 782 -2.46 -13.09 -28.24
CA ALA A 782 -2.25 -12.36 -29.51
C ALA A 782 -1.11 -12.93 -30.36
N ILE A 783 -0.11 -13.58 -29.73
CA ILE A 783 1.02 -14.19 -30.41
C ILE A 783 0.58 -15.22 -31.43
N GLU A 784 -0.52 -15.93 -31.19
CA GLU A 784 -1.05 -16.89 -32.16
C GLU A 784 -1.36 -16.27 -33.53
N ILE A 785 -1.59 -14.95 -33.61
CA ILE A 785 -1.85 -14.26 -34.88
C ILE A 785 -0.57 -14.06 -35.69
N LEU A 786 0.63 -14.20 -35.11
CA LEU A 786 1.91 -13.97 -35.79
C LEU A 786 1.99 -14.70 -37.15
N HIS A 787 1.53 -15.95 -37.21
CA HIS A 787 1.54 -16.74 -38.44
C HIS A 787 0.51 -16.32 -39.51
N LYS A 788 -0.43 -15.45 -39.16
CA LYS A 788 -1.49 -14.91 -40.01
C LYS A 788 -1.22 -13.47 -40.47
N LEU A 789 -0.26 -12.77 -39.86
CA LEU A 789 0.13 -11.42 -40.29
C LEU A 789 0.80 -11.48 -41.67
N ILE A 790 0.29 -10.69 -42.63
CA ILE A 790 0.97 -10.46 -43.91
C ILE A 790 1.63 -9.09 -43.84
N MET A 791 2.94 -9.09 -44.07
CA MET A 791 3.75 -7.88 -44.16
C MET A 791 4.34 -7.75 -45.57
N HIS A 792 4.76 -6.54 -45.92
CA HIS A 792 5.38 -6.27 -47.21
C HIS A 792 6.67 -7.10 -47.40
N GLU A 793 7.02 -7.52 -48.62
CA GLU A 793 8.22 -8.34 -48.88
C GLU A 793 9.53 -7.62 -48.51
N GLU A 794 9.55 -6.30 -48.64
CA GLU A 794 10.66 -5.44 -48.20
C GLU A 794 10.61 -5.09 -46.69
N ASN A 795 9.71 -5.70 -45.91
CA ASN A 795 9.60 -5.37 -44.50
C ASN A 795 10.86 -5.81 -43.75
N ALA A 796 11.43 -4.90 -42.97
CA ALA A 796 12.57 -5.15 -42.10
C ALA A 796 12.16 -4.74 -40.69
N ILE A 797 11.63 -5.71 -39.92
CA ILE A 797 11.32 -5.47 -38.51
C ILE A 797 12.64 -5.28 -37.77
N GLU A 798 12.81 -4.09 -37.22
CA GLU A 798 13.98 -3.77 -36.42
C GLU A 798 13.82 -4.34 -35.01
N GLU A 799 12.60 -4.37 -34.47
CA GLU A 799 12.35 -4.84 -33.10
C GLU A 799 11.13 -5.75 -32.99
N LEU A 800 11.31 -6.88 -32.32
CA LEU A 800 10.27 -7.86 -32.06
C LEU A 800 10.18 -8.13 -30.56
N VAL A 801 9.02 -7.86 -29.97
CA VAL A 801 8.70 -8.12 -28.56
C VAL A 801 7.54 -9.10 -28.50
N LEU A 802 7.76 -10.24 -27.85
CA LEU A 802 6.77 -11.31 -27.72
C LEU A 802 6.74 -11.81 -26.28
N SER A 803 5.57 -11.78 -25.63
CA SER A 803 5.38 -12.23 -24.25
C SER A 803 4.12 -13.08 -24.12
N ALA A 804 4.18 -14.25 -23.46
CA ALA A 804 3.02 -15.14 -23.23
C ALA A 804 3.23 -16.00 -21.99
N ASP A 805 2.19 -16.12 -21.17
CA ASP A 805 2.27 -16.81 -19.88
C ASP A 805 1.83 -18.28 -19.97
N TYR A 806 0.95 -18.63 -20.92
CA TYR A 806 0.34 -19.95 -20.98
C TYR A 806 0.79 -20.77 -22.21
N THR A 807 0.97 -22.08 -22.01
CA THR A 807 1.46 -23.00 -23.06
C THR A 807 0.50 -23.12 -24.25
N GLU A 808 -0.81 -22.95 -24.00
CA GLU A 808 -1.84 -23.07 -25.05
C GLU A 808 -1.63 -22.01 -26.14
N GLU A 809 -1.19 -20.80 -25.75
CA GLU A 809 -1.01 -19.58 -26.55
C GLU A 809 0.09 -19.64 -27.61
N ILE A 810 1.00 -20.62 -27.52
CA ILE A 810 2.09 -20.80 -28.52
C ILE A 810 1.97 -22.09 -29.32
N SER A 811 1.03 -22.97 -28.95
CA SER A 811 0.93 -24.34 -29.46
C SER A 811 0.70 -24.39 -30.99
N ARG A 812 -0.05 -23.43 -31.55
CA ARG A 812 -0.30 -23.31 -32.98
C ARG A 812 0.93 -22.82 -33.75
N ILE A 813 1.69 -21.88 -33.19
CA ILE A 813 2.92 -21.36 -33.80
C ILE A 813 3.98 -22.45 -33.84
N LEU A 814 4.12 -23.21 -32.75
CA LEU A 814 5.03 -24.35 -32.69
C LEU A 814 4.67 -25.46 -33.70
N LYS A 815 3.43 -25.56 -34.17
CA LYS A 815 3.03 -26.54 -35.21
C LYS A 815 3.15 -25.99 -36.64
N THR A 816 3.35 -24.68 -36.81
CA THR A 816 3.32 -24.05 -38.13
C THR A 816 4.67 -24.18 -38.85
N GLU A 817 4.67 -24.79 -40.06
CA GLU A 817 5.85 -24.94 -40.92
C GLU A 817 6.06 -23.77 -41.91
N ASN A 818 5.29 -22.68 -41.76
CA ASN A 818 5.26 -21.58 -42.72
C ASN A 818 6.61 -20.85 -42.80
N LYS A 819 7.41 -21.18 -43.83
CA LYS A 819 8.74 -20.64 -44.08
C LYS A 819 8.77 -19.13 -44.30
N ASN A 820 7.65 -18.51 -44.64
CA ASN A 820 7.57 -17.06 -44.91
C ASN A 820 7.59 -16.21 -43.63
N ILE A 821 7.21 -16.77 -42.47
CA ILE A 821 7.20 -16.04 -41.17
C ILE A 821 8.60 -15.67 -40.72
N TRP A 822 9.61 -16.45 -41.11
CA TRP A 822 10.98 -16.28 -40.60
C TRP A 822 11.90 -15.51 -41.57
N GLY A 823 11.41 -15.13 -42.75
CA GLY A 823 12.21 -14.49 -43.80
C GLY A 823 12.73 -13.08 -43.46
N TRP A 824 12.10 -12.39 -42.50
CA TRP A 824 12.44 -11.03 -42.07
C TRP A 824 13.34 -10.97 -40.84
N ILE A 825 13.71 -12.12 -40.25
CA ILE A 825 14.52 -12.20 -39.02
C ILE A 825 15.98 -11.80 -39.23
N GLY A 826 16.53 -11.96 -40.45
CA GLY A 826 17.95 -11.73 -40.71
C GLY A 826 18.45 -10.29 -40.61
N ARG A 827 17.59 -9.32 -40.23
CA ARG A 827 17.93 -7.88 -40.07
C ARG A 827 17.44 -7.28 -38.75
N MET A 828 17.07 -8.10 -37.77
CA MET A 828 16.49 -7.66 -36.51
C MET A 828 17.56 -7.05 -35.59
N LYS A 829 17.30 -5.83 -35.09
CA LYS A 829 18.17 -5.13 -34.14
C LYS A 829 17.87 -5.50 -32.70
N ARG A 830 16.60 -5.67 -32.32
CA ARG A 830 16.18 -6.05 -30.97
C ARG A 830 15.22 -7.23 -30.99
N LEU A 831 15.48 -8.22 -30.15
CA LEU A 831 14.58 -9.34 -29.89
C LEU A 831 14.34 -9.46 -28.39
N GLU A 832 13.07 -9.48 -28.00
CA GLU A 832 12.64 -9.63 -26.61
C GLU A 832 11.60 -10.73 -26.54
N LEU A 833 11.92 -11.78 -25.78
CA LEU A 833 11.07 -12.95 -25.59
C LEU A 833 10.86 -13.18 -24.10
N GLU A 834 9.60 -13.20 -23.69
CA GLU A 834 9.21 -13.41 -22.30
C GLU A 834 8.39 -14.70 -22.13
N ASN A 835 8.63 -15.37 -21.02
CA ASN A 835 7.91 -16.54 -20.57
C ASN A 835 7.84 -17.65 -21.64
N ARG A 836 6.66 -18.21 -21.93
CA ARG A 836 6.51 -19.39 -22.80
C ARG A 836 7.03 -19.17 -24.21
N VAL A 837 7.05 -17.92 -24.66
CA VAL A 837 7.51 -17.54 -26.00
C VAL A 837 8.96 -17.95 -26.26
N LEU A 838 9.78 -18.12 -25.21
CA LEU A 838 11.14 -18.62 -25.34
C LEU A 838 11.22 -19.94 -26.13
N GLU A 839 10.21 -20.81 -26.06
CA GLU A 839 10.13 -22.05 -26.85
C GLU A 839 10.14 -21.82 -28.38
N ILE A 840 9.88 -20.59 -28.85
CA ILE A 840 9.95 -20.19 -30.25
C ILE A 840 11.39 -19.87 -30.68
N LEU A 841 12.30 -19.53 -29.75
CA LEU A 841 13.69 -19.15 -30.04
C LEU A 841 14.42 -20.13 -30.99
N PRO A 842 14.35 -21.47 -30.81
CA PRO A 842 14.99 -22.42 -31.74
C PRO A 842 14.42 -22.38 -33.17
N LYS A 843 13.19 -21.87 -33.35
CA LYS A 843 12.51 -21.77 -34.65
C LYS A 843 12.81 -20.49 -35.41
N LEU A 844 13.31 -19.45 -34.72
CA LEU A 844 13.66 -18.17 -35.33
C LEU A 844 14.79 -18.30 -36.38
N LYS A 845 15.58 -19.38 -36.33
CA LYS A 845 16.69 -19.67 -37.27
C LYS A 845 17.61 -18.47 -37.49
N LEU A 846 18.08 -17.88 -36.39
CA LEU A 846 19.09 -16.82 -36.41
C LEU A 846 20.38 -17.36 -37.07
N HIS A 847 20.98 -16.56 -37.96
CA HIS A 847 22.17 -16.93 -38.74
C HIS A 847 23.45 -16.36 -38.11
N ASP A 848 24.62 -16.89 -38.48
CA ASP A 848 25.94 -16.40 -38.00
C ASP A 848 26.24 -14.94 -38.38
N GLU A 849 25.74 -14.48 -39.53
CA GLU A 849 25.82 -13.11 -40.02
C GLU A 849 24.88 -12.13 -39.29
N ASN A 850 24.02 -12.62 -38.38
CA ASN A 850 23.10 -11.75 -37.66
C ASN A 850 23.87 -10.84 -36.69
N VAL A 851 23.57 -9.54 -36.74
CA VAL A 851 24.14 -8.52 -35.85
C VAL A 851 22.99 -7.84 -35.11
N MET A 852 22.80 -8.24 -33.86
CA MET A 852 21.74 -7.76 -32.98
C MET A 852 22.29 -6.71 -32.00
N GLU A 853 21.54 -5.62 -31.85
CA GLU A 853 21.82 -4.59 -30.85
C GLU A 853 21.43 -5.07 -29.44
N GLU A 854 20.32 -5.78 -29.30
CA GLU A 854 19.79 -6.19 -27.98
C GLU A 854 19.01 -7.51 -28.05
N LEU A 855 19.35 -8.46 -27.17
CA LEU A 855 18.61 -9.71 -26.94
C LEU A 855 18.20 -9.78 -25.47
N VAL A 856 16.90 -9.75 -25.20
CA VAL A 856 16.32 -9.84 -23.85
C VAL A 856 15.50 -11.11 -23.74
N LEU A 857 15.82 -11.98 -22.78
CA LEU A 857 15.08 -13.20 -22.50
C LEU A 857 14.69 -13.23 -21.03
N SER A 858 13.40 -13.32 -20.72
CA SER A 858 12.91 -13.38 -19.33
C SER A 858 11.97 -14.57 -19.15
N ALA A 859 12.07 -15.28 -18.03
CA ALA A 859 11.14 -16.35 -17.69
C ALA A 859 10.88 -16.44 -16.19
N GLY A 860 9.60 -16.32 -15.80
CA GLY A 860 9.17 -16.47 -14.41
C GLY A 860 9.08 -17.92 -13.93
N TYR A 861 8.98 -18.90 -14.82
CA TYR A 861 8.79 -20.32 -14.47
C TYR A 861 9.73 -21.25 -15.26
N LEU A 862 10.18 -22.35 -14.63
CA LEU A 862 11.08 -23.33 -15.25
C LEU A 862 10.46 -23.97 -16.50
N GLU A 863 9.16 -24.22 -16.46
CA GLU A 863 8.46 -24.86 -17.56
C GLU A 863 8.55 -24.04 -18.85
N ASN A 864 8.68 -22.71 -18.76
CA ASN A 864 8.79 -21.78 -19.89
C ASN A 864 10.02 -22.06 -20.78
N ILE A 865 11.04 -22.74 -20.24
CA ILE A 865 12.28 -23.04 -20.96
C ILE A 865 12.55 -24.54 -21.08
N SER A 866 11.61 -25.39 -20.64
CA SER A 866 11.82 -26.83 -20.50
C SER A 866 12.20 -27.53 -21.81
N GLU A 867 11.68 -27.10 -22.96
CA GLU A 867 12.07 -27.62 -24.27
C GLU A 867 13.48 -27.18 -24.70
N ILE A 868 13.87 -25.95 -24.37
CA ILE A 868 15.23 -25.45 -24.65
C ILE A 868 16.27 -26.16 -23.78
N LEU A 869 15.93 -26.46 -22.52
CA LEU A 869 16.84 -27.17 -21.61
C LEU A 869 17.23 -28.57 -22.10
N LYS A 870 16.36 -29.23 -22.89
CA LYS A 870 16.63 -30.54 -23.50
C LYS A 870 17.65 -30.48 -24.64
N MET A 871 17.95 -29.29 -25.16
CA MET A 871 18.91 -29.11 -26.25
C MET A 871 20.35 -29.27 -25.75
N ASP A 872 21.26 -29.63 -26.66
CA ASP A 872 22.69 -29.68 -26.34
C ASP A 872 23.24 -28.26 -26.06
N ASN A 873 24.29 -28.15 -25.26
CA ASN A 873 24.96 -26.87 -25.02
C ASN A 873 25.56 -26.32 -26.32
N ASN A 874 25.57 -24.99 -26.49
CA ASN A 874 26.01 -24.31 -27.71
C ASN A 874 25.26 -24.73 -28.99
N SER A 875 23.99 -25.12 -28.89
CA SER A 875 23.18 -25.52 -30.04
C SER A 875 22.33 -24.38 -30.63
N LEU A 876 22.07 -23.32 -29.86
CA LEU A 876 21.27 -22.16 -30.27
C LEU A 876 22.15 -21.02 -30.80
N TRP A 877 22.33 -20.95 -32.11
CA TRP A 877 23.02 -19.84 -32.74
C TRP A 877 22.23 -18.53 -32.61
N ILE A 878 22.86 -17.48 -32.09
CA ILE A 878 22.25 -16.13 -31.96
C ILE A 878 23.04 -15.03 -32.69
N GLY A 879 24.19 -15.36 -33.29
CA GLY A 879 25.02 -14.44 -34.07
C GLY A 879 25.91 -13.54 -33.19
N ARG A 880 26.08 -12.28 -33.60
CA ARG A 880 26.75 -11.22 -32.82
C ARG A 880 25.70 -10.41 -32.06
N VAL A 881 25.88 -10.24 -30.76
CA VAL A 881 24.94 -9.53 -29.87
C VAL A 881 25.70 -8.49 -29.07
N LYS A 882 25.27 -7.22 -29.18
CA LYS A 882 25.85 -6.11 -28.42
C LYS A 882 25.39 -6.10 -26.96
N ARG A 883 24.10 -6.29 -26.68
CA ARG A 883 23.55 -6.35 -25.32
C ARG A 883 22.76 -7.64 -25.12
N LEU A 884 23.11 -8.44 -24.12
CA LEU A 884 22.40 -9.66 -23.75
C LEU A 884 21.90 -9.53 -22.32
N GLU A 885 20.58 -9.62 -22.13
CA GLU A 885 19.92 -9.58 -20.84
C GLU A 885 19.13 -10.88 -20.63
N LEU A 886 19.43 -11.57 -19.53
CA LEU A 886 18.71 -12.77 -19.11
C LEU A 886 18.15 -12.54 -17.70
N GLU A 887 16.87 -12.83 -17.52
CA GLU A 887 16.17 -12.66 -16.24
C GLU A 887 15.43 -13.94 -15.84
N GLY A 888 15.49 -14.26 -14.54
CA GLY A 888 14.75 -15.38 -13.98
C GLY A 888 15.25 -16.74 -14.46
N TYR A 889 14.34 -17.67 -14.75
CA TYR A 889 14.70 -18.97 -15.30
C TYR A 889 15.37 -18.88 -16.68
N ALA A 890 15.25 -17.76 -17.41
CA ALA A 890 15.92 -17.60 -18.71
C ALA A 890 17.44 -17.68 -18.62
N LEU A 891 18.03 -17.48 -17.43
CA LEU A 891 19.45 -17.75 -17.18
C LEU A 891 19.83 -19.19 -17.54
N GLY A 892 18.95 -20.17 -17.30
CA GLY A 892 19.16 -21.57 -17.69
C GLY A 892 19.36 -21.79 -19.19
N ILE A 893 19.00 -20.81 -20.04
CA ILE A 893 19.24 -20.84 -21.48
C ILE A 893 20.68 -20.45 -21.83
N LEU A 894 21.38 -19.67 -20.99
CA LEU A 894 22.74 -19.17 -21.27
C LEU A 894 23.71 -20.24 -21.80
N PRO A 895 23.79 -21.46 -21.22
CA PRO A 895 24.67 -22.53 -21.71
C PRO A 895 24.29 -23.10 -23.08
N LYS A 896 23.04 -22.89 -23.51
CA LYS A 896 22.51 -23.37 -24.78
C LYS A 896 22.83 -22.40 -25.92
N LEU A 897 23.04 -21.12 -25.61
CA LEU A 897 23.36 -20.09 -26.58
C LEU A 897 24.76 -20.28 -27.17
N LYS A 898 24.88 -20.04 -28.47
CA LYS A 898 26.14 -20.01 -29.21
C LYS A 898 26.32 -18.64 -29.86
N LEU A 899 27.24 -17.87 -29.29
CA LEU A 899 27.70 -16.59 -29.82
C LEU A 899 28.77 -16.81 -30.89
N HIS A 900 28.90 -15.85 -31.81
CA HIS A 900 30.01 -15.80 -32.76
C HIS A 900 31.35 -15.59 -32.02
N ASP A 901 32.44 -16.24 -32.45
CA ASP A 901 33.74 -16.21 -31.76
C ASP A 901 34.32 -14.79 -31.61
N GLU A 902 34.14 -13.95 -32.62
CA GLU A 902 34.50 -12.53 -32.63
C GLU A 902 33.49 -11.59 -31.95
N ASN A 903 32.52 -12.11 -31.17
CA ASN A 903 31.54 -11.25 -30.51
C ASN A 903 32.21 -10.35 -29.47
N VAL A 904 31.97 -9.05 -29.59
CA VAL A 904 32.36 -8.03 -28.61
C VAL A 904 31.08 -7.43 -28.07
N MET A 905 30.68 -7.88 -26.88
CA MET A 905 29.44 -7.48 -26.22
C MET A 905 29.65 -6.18 -25.43
N GLU A 906 28.80 -5.20 -25.67
CA GLU A 906 28.76 -3.94 -24.91
C GLU A 906 28.26 -4.15 -23.47
N GLU A 907 27.30 -5.08 -23.26
CA GLU A 907 26.74 -5.39 -21.93
C GLU A 907 26.20 -6.82 -21.85
N LEU A 908 26.56 -7.52 -20.78
CA LEU A 908 25.91 -8.74 -20.32
C LEU A 908 25.26 -8.46 -18.96
N LYS A 909 23.94 -8.56 -18.88
CA LYS A 909 23.17 -8.44 -17.63
C LYS A 909 22.48 -9.76 -17.31
N LEU A 910 22.72 -10.28 -16.11
CA LEU A 910 22.05 -11.46 -15.59
C LEU A 910 21.39 -11.11 -14.25
N ASP A 911 20.11 -11.42 -14.13
CA ASP A 911 19.31 -11.12 -12.93
C ASP A 911 18.55 -12.37 -12.48
N ALA A 912 18.73 -12.77 -11.22
CA ALA A 912 18.01 -13.88 -10.64
C ALA A 912 17.55 -13.61 -9.21
N GLY A 913 16.31 -13.14 -9.07
CA GLY A 913 15.69 -12.92 -7.76
C GLY A 913 15.49 -14.18 -6.89
N TRP A 914 15.54 -15.40 -7.46
CA TRP A 914 15.38 -16.67 -6.71
C TRP A 914 16.53 -17.65 -6.98
N PRO A 915 16.97 -18.45 -5.99
CA PRO A 915 18.05 -19.43 -6.16
C PRO A 915 17.75 -20.49 -7.25
N GLU A 916 16.49 -20.85 -7.43
CA GLU A 916 16.07 -21.86 -8.40
C GLU A 916 16.39 -21.45 -9.84
N HIS A 917 16.42 -20.14 -10.13
CA HIS A 917 16.69 -19.57 -11.47
C HIS A 917 18.07 -19.97 -12.03
N ILE A 918 19.07 -20.16 -11.17
CA ILE A 918 20.45 -20.48 -11.59
C ILE A 918 20.77 -21.99 -11.54
N THR A 919 19.84 -22.82 -11.11
CA THR A 919 20.08 -24.27 -10.85
C THR A 919 20.70 -24.99 -12.04
N GLU A 920 20.26 -24.69 -13.26
CA GLU A 920 20.80 -25.31 -14.48
C GLU A 920 22.22 -24.84 -14.81
N ILE A 921 22.54 -23.58 -14.55
CA ILE A 921 23.90 -23.04 -14.70
C ILE A 921 24.85 -23.70 -13.69
N LEU A 922 24.41 -23.88 -12.44
CA LEU A 922 25.25 -24.43 -11.39
C LEU A 922 25.70 -25.88 -11.64
N LYS A 923 24.93 -26.65 -12.42
CA LYS A 923 25.30 -28.02 -12.85
C LYS A 923 26.49 -28.07 -13.80
N ILE A 924 26.88 -26.94 -14.38
CA ILE A 924 27.95 -26.86 -15.38
C ILE A 924 29.30 -26.72 -14.67
N GLU A 925 30.34 -27.27 -15.29
CA GLU A 925 31.71 -27.12 -14.81
C GLU A 925 32.15 -25.64 -14.84
N ASN A 926 33.00 -25.24 -13.89
CA ASN A 926 33.49 -23.86 -13.81
C ASN A 926 34.19 -23.45 -15.11
N SER A 927 34.08 -22.17 -15.47
CA SER A 927 34.69 -21.62 -16.69
C SER A 927 34.33 -22.37 -17.98
N SER A 928 33.11 -22.91 -18.09
CA SER A 928 32.67 -23.66 -19.28
C SER A 928 31.67 -22.91 -20.17
N ILE A 929 31.06 -21.84 -19.66
CA ILE A 929 30.10 -21.03 -20.44
C ILE A 929 30.86 -19.92 -21.16
N TRP A 930 31.08 -20.09 -22.46
CA TRP A 930 31.79 -19.10 -23.27
C TRP A 930 30.92 -17.88 -23.61
N ILE A 931 31.31 -16.71 -23.14
CA ILE A 931 30.61 -15.44 -23.39
C ILE A 931 31.42 -14.41 -24.20
N GLY A 932 32.63 -14.77 -24.62
CA GLY A 932 33.47 -13.93 -25.49
C GLY A 932 34.12 -12.74 -24.78
N ARG A 933 34.17 -11.59 -25.47
CA ARG A 933 34.62 -10.30 -24.91
C ARG A 933 33.41 -9.50 -24.45
N VAL A 934 33.45 -8.97 -23.23
CA VAL A 934 32.35 -8.23 -22.61
C VAL A 934 32.90 -6.93 -22.03
N ASN A 935 32.30 -5.79 -22.41
CA ASN A 935 32.69 -4.48 -21.90
C ASN A 935 32.08 -4.21 -20.52
N ARG A 936 30.80 -4.53 -20.31
CA ARG A 936 30.12 -4.34 -19.02
C ARG A 936 29.43 -5.62 -18.58
N LEU A 937 29.77 -6.11 -17.38
CA LEU A 937 29.13 -7.27 -16.77
C LEU A 937 28.36 -6.82 -15.53
N ARG A 938 27.06 -7.13 -15.50
CA ARG A 938 26.18 -6.86 -14.36
C ARG A 938 25.51 -8.15 -13.91
N LEU A 939 25.77 -8.55 -12.68
CA LEU A 939 25.14 -9.71 -12.05
C LEU A 939 24.37 -9.21 -10.82
N GLU A 940 23.08 -9.49 -10.79
CA GLU A 940 22.16 -9.05 -9.74
C GLU A 940 21.53 -10.27 -9.04
N ASP A 941 21.43 -10.19 -7.72
CA ASP A 941 20.91 -11.23 -6.84
C ASP A 941 21.62 -12.59 -7.00
N ASN A 942 20.87 -13.70 -7.10
CA ASN A 942 21.43 -15.04 -7.24
C ASN A 942 22.28 -15.18 -8.50
N ALA A 943 22.15 -14.29 -9.50
CA ALA A 943 22.96 -14.34 -10.69
C ALA A 943 24.45 -14.13 -10.39
N VAL A 944 24.79 -13.49 -9.27
CA VAL A 944 26.17 -13.37 -8.78
C VAL A 944 26.82 -14.75 -8.63
N GLY A 945 26.09 -15.73 -8.11
CA GLY A 945 26.55 -17.12 -7.97
C GLY A 945 26.92 -17.82 -9.29
N THR A 946 26.55 -17.26 -10.44
CA THR A 946 26.91 -17.81 -11.77
C THR A 946 28.31 -17.41 -12.23
N LEU A 947 28.93 -16.40 -11.63
CA LEU A 947 30.23 -15.85 -12.06
C LEU A 947 31.33 -16.92 -12.22
N PRO A 948 31.51 -17.92 -11.32
CA PRO A 948 32.52 -18.97 -11.49
C PRO A 948 32.32 -19.84 -12.75
N LYS A 949 31.11 -19.86 -13.32
CA LYS A 949 30.75 -20.68 -14.48
C LYS A 949 31.06 -19.99 -15.81
N LEU A 950 31.19 -18.67 -15.80
CA LEU A 950 31.44 -17.86 -16.99
C LEU A 950 32.91 -17.93 -17.43
N LYS A 951 33.12 -18.02 -18.75
CA LYS A 951 34.45 -18.01 -19.40
C LYS A 951 34.58 -16.80 -20.31
N PHE A 952 35.48 -15.91 -19.94
CA PHE A 952 35.85 -14.73 -20.74
C PHE A 952 37.02 -15.03 -21.66
N HIS A 953 37.14 -14.25 -22.73
CA HIS A 953 38.33 -14.22 -23.56
C HIS A 953 39.56 -13.74 -22.75
N GLU A 954 40.76 -14.31 -23.01
CA GLU A 954 41.99 -14.00 -22.24
C GLU A 954 42.36 -12.51 -22.27
N GLU A 955 42.20 -11.88 -23.45
CA GLU A 955 42.40 -10.44 -23.66
C GLU A 955 41.20 -9.56 -23.27
N ASN A 956 40.25 -10.05 -22.47
CA ASN A 956 39.08 -9.24 -22.11
C ASN A 956 39.47 -8.06 -21.21
N VAL A 957 39.05 -6.86 -21.62
CA VAL A 957 39.23 -5.61 -20.87
C VAL A 957 37.85 -5.00 -20.66
N MET A 958 37.28 -5.19 -19.47
CA MET A 958 35.98 -4.67 -19.09
C MET A 958 36.08 -3.17 -18.74
N GLU A 959 35.09 -2.41 -19.17
CA GLU A 959 34.83 -1.06 -18.65
C GLU A 959 34.19 -1.12 -17.26
N GLU A 960 33.30 -2.09 -17.00
CA GLU A 960 32.59 -2.23 -15.72
C GLU A 960 32.35 -3.70 -15.37
N LEU A 961 32.67 -4.06 -14.13
CA LEU A 961 32.20 -5.28 -13.46
C LEU A 961 31.39 -4.85 -12.23
N LYS A 962 30.07 -5.05 -12.27
CA LYS A 962 29.16 -4.74 -11.16
C LYS A 962 28.52 -6.03 -10.65
N LEU A 963 28.66 -6.28 -9.35
CA LEU A 963 27.99 -7.38 -8.64
C LEU A 963 27.11 -6.79 -7.54
N ASP A 964 25.84 -7.16 -7.51
CA ASP A 964 24.85 -6.73 -6.52
C ASP A 964 24.21 -7.97 -5.88
N ALA A 965 24.32 -8.12 -4.56
CA ALA A 965 23.76 -9.28 -3.87
C ALA A 965 23.09 -8.85 -2.56
N ASP A 966 21.77 -8.90 -2.55
CA ASP A 966 20.95 -8.44 -1.43
C ASP A 966 20.93 -9.41 -0.24
N GLU A 967 21.20 -10.70 -0.48
CA GLU A 967 21.19 -11.76 0.53
C GLU A 967 22.52 -12.56 0.50
N PRO A 968 22.98 -13.10 1.65
CA PRO A 968 24.22 -13.88 1.69
C PRO A 968 24.15 -15.18 0.88
N GLU A 969 22.96 -15.74 0.69
CA GLU A 969 22.73 -16.94 -0.10
C GLU A 969 23.16 -16.75 -1.56
N HIS A 970 23.02 -15.53 -2.10
CA HIS A 970 23.33 -15.17 -3.49
C HIS A 970 24.80 -15.39 -3.87
N ILE A 971 25.72 -15.37 -2.90
CA ILE A 971 27.17 -15.53 -3.11
C ILE A 971 27.71 -16.89 -2.68
N THR A 972 26.87 -17.81 -2.22
CA THR A 972 27.28 -19.09 -1.64
C THR A 972 28.22 -19.89 -2.55
N GLU A 973 27.97 -19.89 -3.86
CA GLU A 973 28.80 -20.59 -4.84
C GLU A 973 30.16 -19.91 -5.04
N ILE A 974 30.22 -18.58 -4.99
CA ILE A 974 31.49 -17.85 -5.07
C ILE A 974 32.35 -18.17 -3.85
N LEU A 975 31.76 -18.22 -2.65
CA LEU A 975 32.53 -18.44 -1.42
C LEU A 975 33.19 -19.83 -1.34
N LYS A 976 32.66 -20.82 -2.08
CA LYS A 976 33.25 -22.16 -2.20
C LYS A 976 34.55 -22.18 -3.01
N GLU A 977 34.76 -21.18 -3.85
CA GLU A 977 35.93 -21.10 -4.71
C GLU A 977 37.21 -20.74 -3.93
N GLU A 978 38.37 -21.08 -4.49
CA GLU A 978 39.65 -20.67 -3.93
C GLU A 978 39.88 -19.15 -4.14
N ASN A 979 40.68 -18.52 -3.28
CA ASN A 979 40.95 -17.09 -3.41
C ASN A 979 41.67 -16.81 -4.74
N GLY A 980 41.13 -15.86 -5.51
CA GLY A 980 41.63 -15.50 -6.84
C GLY A 980 41.37 -16.52 -7.95
N SER A 981 40.59 -17.58 -7.73
CA SER A 981 40.32 -18.58 -8.79
C SER A 981 39.29 -18.11 -9.83
N ILE A 982 38.43 -17.14 -9.49
CA ILE A 982 37.39 -16.63 -10.39
C ILE A 982 38.00 -15.57 -11.31
N TRP A 983 38.49 -16.00 -12.47
CA TRP A 983 39.17 -15.10 -13.41
C TRP A 983 38.20 -14.15 -14.13
N VAL A 984 38.35 -12.84 -13.91
CA VAL A 984 37.53 -11.79 -14.55
C VAL A 984 38.32 -10.90 -15.53
N GLY A 985 39.63 -11.15 -15.69
CA GLY A 985 40.49 -10.40 -16.63
C GLY A 985 40.92 -9.02 -16.11
N LYS A 986 40.90 -8.01 -16.99
CA LYS A 986 41.16 -6.60 -16.66
C LYS A 986 39.83 -5.85 -16.57
N ALA A 987 39.63 -5.01 -15.55
CA ALA A 987 38.43 -4.20 -15.37
C ALA A 987 38.79 -2.77 -14.98
N LYS A 988 38.24 -1.77 -15.69
CA LYS A 988 38.43 -0.35 -15.35
C LYS A 988 37.65 0.02 -14.10
N ASN A 989 36.39 -0.37 -14.02
CA ASN A 989 35.53 -0.13 -12.85
C ASN A 989 35.10 -1.46 -12.24
N LEU A 990 35.33 -1.62 -10.94
CA LEU A 990 34.85 -2.77 -10.16
C LEU A 990 33.96 -2.25 -9.04
N ILE A 991 32.67 -2.59 -9.08
CA ILE A 991 31.65 -2.15 -8.12
C ILE A 991 31.04 -3.38 -7.47
N LEU A 992 31.15 -3.49 -6.15
CA LEU A 992 30.53 -4.56 -5.37
C LEU A 992 29.59 -3.94 -4.34
N ASN A 993 28.33 -4.35 -4.37
CA ASN A 993 27.28 -3.85 -3.48
C ASN A 993 26.80 -4.94 -2.52
N LYS A 994 26.53 -4.55 -1.27
CA LYS A 994 25.94 -5.40 -0.22
C LYS A 994 26.77 -6.68 -0.02
N TYR A 995 26.16 -7.87 0.02
CA TYR A 995 26.88 -9.13 0.25
C TYR A 995 27.89 -9.45 -0.88
N ALA A 996 27.76 -8.87 -2.08
CA ALA A 996 28.70 -9.11 -3.17
C ALA A 996 30.13 -8.65 -2.81
N VAL A 997 30.30 -7.81 -1.80
CA VAL A 997 31.61 -7.42 -1.27
C VAL A 997 32.40 -8.65 -0.79
N GLU A 998 31.76 -9.68 -0.22
CA GLU A 998 32.45 -10.91 0.22
C GLU A 998 32.99 -11.76 -0.94
N ALA A 999 32.57 -11.50 -2.19
CA ALA A 999 33.15 -12.13 -3.36
C ALA A 999 34.58 -11.64 -3.65
N LEU A 1000 34.97 -10.46 -3.13
CA LEU A 1000 36.22 -9.79 -3.49
C LEU A 1000 37.49 -10.66 -3.37
N PRO A 1001 37.72 -11.42 -2.28
CA PRO A 1001 38.91 -12.28 -2.17
C PRO A 1001 38.96 -13.42 -3.19
N LYS A 1002 37.81 -13.76 -3.79
CA LYS A 1002 37.65 -14.86 -4.75
C LYS A 1002 37.93 -14.42 -6.18
N LEU A 1003 37.87 -13.11 -6.46
CA LEU A 1003 38.08 -12.56 -7.79
C LEU A 1003 39.57 -12.56 -8.18
N GLY A 1004 39.89 -13.21 -9.30
CA GLY A 1004 41.18 -13.18 -9.95
C GLY A 1004 41.25 -12.01 -10.94
N ILE A 1005 41.90 -10.92 -10.52
CA ILE A 1005 42.12 -9.72 -11.34
C ILE A 1005 43.53 -9.75 -11.92
N HIS A 1006 43.68 -9.42 -13.20
CA HIS A 1006 44.97 -9.46 -13.88
C HIS A 1006 46.01 -8.54 -13.19
N GLY A 1007 47.23 -9.03 -12.96
CA GLY A 1007 48.31 -8.32 -12.25
C GLY A 1007 48.66 -6.92 -12.79
N GLU A 1008 48.52 -6.74 -14.10
CA GLU A 1008 48.72 -5.46 -14.80
C GLU A 1008 47.51 -4.53 -14.84
N ASN A 1009 46.40 -4.88 -14.19
CA ASN A 1009 45.18 -4.06 -14.22
C ASN A 1009 45.42 -2.70 -13.54
N VAL A 1010 44.89 -1.64 -14.16
CA VAL A 1010 44.86 -0.30 -13.58
C VAL A 1010 43.41 0.16 -13.58
N MET A 1011 42.76 0.07 -12.42
CA MET A 1011 41.37 0.46 -12.24
C MET A 1011 41.24 1.99 -12.21
N GLU A 1012 40.25 2.50 -12.93
CA GLU A 1012 39.80 3.88 -12.83
C GLU A 1012 39.01 4.08 -11.52
N GLU A 1013 38.09 3.18 -11.21
CA GLU A 1013 37.30 3.20 -9.97
C GLU A 1013 37.18 1.82 -9.32
N PHE A 1014 37.38 1.77 -8.02
CA PHE A 1014 37.06 0.63 -7.17
C PHE A 1014 36.03 1.06 -6.14
N GLY A 1015 34.79 0.57 -6.30
CA GLY A 1015 33.63 0.94 -5.50
C GLY A 1015 33.15 -0.22 -4.63
N LEU A 1016 33.02 0.00 -3.33
CA LEU A 1016 32.36 -0.94 -2.42
C LEU A 1016 31.25 -0.20 -1.67
N SER A 1017 30.03 -0.72 -1.72
CA SER A 1017 28.90 -0.21 -0.95
C SER A 1017 28.36 -1.28 -0.02
N VAL A 1018 28.25 -0.97 1.27
CA VAL A 1018 27.81 -1.90 2.31
C VAL A 1018 26.81 -1.17 3.20
N ASP A 1019 25.57 -1.64 3.23
CA ASP A 1019 24.50 -1.03 4.03
C ASP A 1019 24.53 -1.53 5.47
N TYR A 1020 24.93 -2.80 5.69
CA TYR A 1020 24.95 -3.44 7.01
C TYR A 1020 26.29 -4.12 7.32
N PRO A 1021 26.78 -4.10 8.58
CA PRO A 1021 28.07 -4.73 8.91
C PRO A 1021 28.13 -6.25 8.67
N GLY A 1022 26.97 -6.92 8.60
CA GLY A 1022 26.87 -8.36 8.34
C GLY A 1022 27.32 -8.75 6.93
N GLU A 1023 27.21 -7.84 5.96
CA GLU A 1023 27.54 -8.04 4.54
C GLU A 1023 29.05 -8.10 4.25
N MET A 1024 29.90 -8.03 5.28
CA MET A 1024 31.36 -8.09 5.16
C MET A 1024 32.00 -8.89 6.31
N SER A 1025 31.24 -9.81 6.89
CA SER A 1025 31.60 -10.53 8.11
C SER A 1025 32.84 -11.41 7.94
N GLU A 1026 33.00 -12.06 6.77
CA GLU A 1026 34.17 -12.89 6.49
C GLU A 1026 35.42 -12.05 6.22
N ILE A 1027 35.28 -10.94 5.51
CA ILE A 1027 36.41 -10.02 5.23
C ILE A 1027 36.97 -9.40 6.51
N LEU A 1028 36.11 -9.05 7.47
CA LEU A 1028 36.55 -8.50 8.75
C LEU A 1028 37.40 -9.47 9.60
N LYS A 1029 37.29 -10.78 9.36
CA LYS A 1029 38.09 -11.80 10.05
C LYS A 1029 39.49 -11.96 9.43
N MET A 1030 39.71 -11.41 8.24
CA MET A 1030 40.98 -11.55 7.53
C MET A 1030 42.06 -10.61 8.10
N ASP A 1031 43.32 -10.97 7.89
CA ASP A 1031 44.45 -10.12 8.29
C ASP A 1031 44.50 -8.79 7.51
N ASN A 1032 45.23 -7.80 8.03
CA ASN A 1032 45.42 -6.54 7.30
C ASN A 1032 46.14 -6.79 5.97
N SER A 1033 45.74 -6.07 4.93
CA SER A 1033 46.31 -6.16 3.59
C SER A 1033 46.27 -7.58 2.99
N SER A 1034 45.31 -8.42 3.39
CA SER A 1034 45.17 -9.79 2.87
C SER A 1034 44.45 -9.87 1.52
N ILE A 1035 43.79 -8.78 1.08
CA ILE A 1035 43.00 -8.74 -0.15
C ILE A 1035 43.69 -7.83 -1.16
N TRP A 1036 44.30 -8.42 -2.18
CA TRP A 1036 44.99 -7.67 -3.23
C TRP A 1036 44.00 -7.14 -4.28
N VAL A 1037 43.91 -5.81 -4.41
CA VAL A 1037 43.06 -5.11 -5.40
C VAL A 1037 43.88 -4.58 -6.59
N GLY A 1038 45.18 -4.39 -6.40
CA GLY A 1038 46.10 -3.92 -7.45
C GLY A 1038 46.20 -2.40 -7.56
N LYS A 1039 46.35 -1.88 -8.78
CA LYS A 1039 46.53 -0.44 -9.02
C LYS A 1039 45.19 0.23 -9.27
N VAL A 1040 44.88 1.29 -8.51
CA VAL A 1040 43.57 1.97 -8.54
C VAL A 1040 43.76 3.49 -8.58
N ARG A 1041 42.94 4.21 -9.34
CA ARG A 1041 42.97 5.69 -9.38
C ARG A 1041 42.02 6.33 -8.35
N LYS A 1042 40.80 5.81 -8.24
CA LYS A 1042 39.77 6.27 -7.31
C LYS A 1042 39.21 5.09 -6.52
N ILE A 1043 39.07 5.28 -5.21
CA ILE A 1043 38.43 4.31 -4.31
C ILE A 1043 37.21 4.99 -3.69
N SER A 1044 36.04 4.36 -3.84
CA SER A 1044 34.76 4.81 -3.29
C SER A 1044 34.29 3.74 -2.30
N LEU A 1045 34.30 4.04 -1.01
CA LEU A 1045 33.80 3.15 0.04
C LEU A 1045 32.59 3.82 0.67
N GLU A 1046 31.41 3.24 0.48
CA GLU A 1046 30.14 3.77 0.96
C GLU A 1046 29.60 2.95 2.14
N GLY A 1047 28.86 3.62 3.02
CA GLY A 1047 28.27 3.00 4.21
C GLY A 1047 29.31 2.37 5.14
N HIS A 1048 29.19 1.07 5.39
CA HIS A 1048 30.09 0.32 6.27
C HIS A 1048 31.37 -0.17 5.60
N ALA A 1049 31.52 -0.03 4.28
CA ALA A 1049 32.67 -0.50 3.52
C ALA A 1049 33.99 0.15 3.97
N GLU A 1050 33.96 1.34 4.59
CA GLU A 1050 35.16 1.98 5.13
C GLU A 1050 35.90 1.12 6.18
N LYS A 1051 35.18 0.24 6.89
CA LYS A 1051 35.75 -0.59 7.96
C LYS A 1051 36.69 -1.68 7.47
N ILE A 1052 36.63 -2.04 6.18
CA ILE A 1052 37.50 -3.07 5.59
C ILE A 1052 38.66 -2.48 4.79
N LYS A 1053 38.82 -1.15 4.81
CA LYS A 1053 39.89 -0.45 4.08
C LYS A 1053 41.30 -0.92 4.48
N ASP A 1054 41.50 -1.31 5.73
CA ASP A 1054 42.77 -1.85 6.25
C ASP A 1054 43.05 -3.29 5.80
N ARG A 1055 42.03 -4.01 5.30
CA ARG A 1055 42.15 -5.35 4.71
C ARG A 1055 42.58 -5.32 3.24
N LEU A 1056 42.40 -4.18 2.57
CA LEU A 1056 42.71 -4.02 1.15
C LEU A 1056 44.18 -3.64 0.92
N GLU A 1057 44.84 -4.35 0.02
CA GLU A 1057 46.16 -4.02 -0.51
C GLU A 1057 46.02 -3.43 -1.93
N PHE A 1058 46.29 -2.13 -2.07
CA PHE A 1058 46.23 -1.42 -3.35
C PHE A 1058 47.32 -0.36 -3.50
N THR A 1059 47.61 0.01 -4.74
CA THR A 1059 48.47 1.15 -5.09
C THR A 1059 47.64 2.26 -5.71
N LEU A 1060 47.51 3.39 -5.02
CA LEU A 1060 46.83 4.58 -5.55
C LEU A 1060 47.68 5.28 -6.62
N ILE A 1061 47.11 5.45 -7.82
CA ILE A 1061 47.75 6.19 -8.92
C ILE A 1061 47.07 7.55 -9.06
N PRO A 1062 47.82 8.68 -9.04
CA PRO A 1062 47.22 10.00 -9.18
C PRO A 1062 46.51 10.16 -10.54
N ASN A 1063 45.34 10.81 -10.52
CA ASN A 1063 44.62 11.21 -11.73
C ASN A 1063 45.49 12.17 -12.56
N LYS A 1064 45.59 11.90 -13.86
CA LYS A 1064 46.26 12.78 -14.83
C LYS A 1064 45.26 13.76 -15.43
#